data_AF-A0A821WBI0-F1
#
_entry.id   AF-A0A821WBI0-F1
#
_cell.length_a   1.000
_cell.length_b   1.000
_cell.length_c   1.000
_cell.angle_alpha   90.00
_cell.angle_beta   90.00
_cell.angle_gamma   90.00
#
_symmetry.space_group_name_H-M   'P 1'
#
loop_
_entity.id
_entity.type
_entity.pdbx_description
1 polymer ?
#
loop_
_entity_poly.entity_id
_entity_poly.type
_entity_poly.pdbx_seq_one_letter_code
_entity_poly.pdbx_strand_id
1 'polypeptide(L)'
;VVPTTIAPRYNPDKGGIGSPAGTTSKYIQTAPYTIEFRCRVEKANISRVSSTSHPIQIDLSQENVYVIEFAQQNTHLDRDILLDIELASNHSNTIVAVEQGAVMASFIPTKEDCQCAMNNMKTTNEFMFVIDCSGSMKDDNKIGLVRQAMLLFLKSLPMNCHFNIIRFGTNYETLFKEITAVYNEQNAQKAEKLINNLQADLGGTELLRPLQWLEQYSPEEGRARQIFLLTDGEISNVNEVLDLCRSMATSTRIFSFGLGYSPSRSLVKGLARATNGCFVFIPPKTSVDVYVGEQLQKALQLSITNVQVEWNLGSNIMSAPTKIPPIYANDRLIVYALTNDPMILFNHDSNVKLHTDKNPIGEAKIDCIPNVSTDGTIARLAAKALILELQHSKLSSSMKQNNSGSLQSRFQEYNPSLTPATTIDEKEIIKKSIIELSLKYQILSPYTAFIGVEKRDLCDELCESTVSMDVCSAIAAPLVPTDELESLSVQELQELEQELQELEAAEFGMQCSLPSLPKSSCDFPTNTSPEQFSNAKSEYETWPTGDQNIVRYLINKQKFDGLWDLDESDLQHLAGKSWKNVSSSYDKQVLISAIVIVIFETRFAAMLTMWHGVVEKARQRLLDLLGNDAKQLESLLKDIRQHCESYFRLLELEHWAS
;
A
#
# COMPACT_ATOMS: atom_id res chain seq x y z
N VAL A 1 7.51 3.02 17.51
CA VAL A 1 6.88 4.25 16.96
C VAL A 1 5.84 4.69 17.97
N VAL A 2 6.00 5.86 18.59
CA VAL A 2 4.98 6.45 19.45
C VAL A 2 4.02 7.21 18.53
N PRO A 3 2.75 6.81 18.40
CA PRO A 3 1.82 7.51 17.52
C PRO A 3 1.46 8.89 18.10
N THR A 4 1.56 9.93 17.29
CA THR A 4 1.16 11.30 17.66
C THR A 4 -0.36 11.53 17.53
N THR A 5 -1.12 10.57 17.00
CA THR A 5 -2.59 10.60 16.92
C THR A 5 -3.16 9.18 16.95
N ILE A 6 -4.23 8.97 17.74
CA ILE A 6 -4.99 7.71 17.79
C ILE A 6 -6.40 7.98 17.25
N ALA A 7 -6.81 7.24 16.21
CA ALA A 7 -8.17 7.26 15.66
C ALA A 7 -9.05 6.19 16.36
N PRO A 8 -10.36 6.42 16.50
CA PRO A 8 -11.29 5.40 17.02
C PRO A 8 -11.30 4.13 16.16
N ARG A 9 -11.70 2.99 16.75
CA ARG A 9 -11.75 1.68 16.06
C ARG A 9 -13.13 1.01 16.23
N TYR A 10 -13.64 0.40 15.17
CA TYR A 10 -14.83 -0.45 15.19
C TYR A 10 -14.53 -1.87 15.72
N ASN A 11 -15.47 -2.47 16.47
CA ASN A 11 -15.33 -3.82 17.05
C ASN A 11 -16.51 -4.73 16.61
N PRO A 12 -16.27 -5.76 15.79
CA PRO A 12 -17.34 -6.62 15.25
C PRO A 12 -18.02 -7.50 16.32
N ASP A 13 -17.34 -7.86 17.40
CA ASP A 13 -17.90 -8.73 18.45
C ASP A 13 -18.99 -8.05 19.29
N LYS A 14 -19.15 -6.72 19.16
CA LYS A 14 -20.12 -5.92 19.92
C LYS A 14 -21.18 -5.22 19.06
N GLY A 15 -21.25 -5.51 17.75
CA GLY A 15 -22.28 -4.93 16.86
C GLY A 15 -22.29 -3.40 16.81
N GLY A 16 -21.16 -2.73 17.09
CA GLY A 16 -21.07 -1.27 17.18
C GLY A 16 -19.65 -0.73 17.43
N ILE A 17 -19.52 0.60 17.44
CA ILE A 17 -18.27 1.32 17.74
C ILE A 17 -17.94 1.15 19.22
N GLY A 18 -17.22 0.09 19.57
CA GLY A 18 -16.66 -0.12 20.90
C GLY A 18 -15.37 0.67 21.09
N SER A 19 -15.46 1.98 21.31
CA SER A 19 -14.32 2.77 21.80
C SER A 19 -13.99 2.32 23.23
N PRO A 20 -12.73 2.01 23.60
CA PRO A 20 -12.33 2.16 24.99
C PRO A 20 -12.33 3.67 25.26
N ALA A 21 -13.42 4.16 25.85
CA ALA A 21 -13.63 5.52 26.31
C ALA A 21 -13.51 6.63 25.23
N GLY A 22 -14.63 6.97 24.59
CA GLY A 22 -15.08 8.36 24.30
C GLY A 22 -14.07 9.39 23.76
N THR A 23 -12.96 9.01 23.13
CA THR A 23 -11.88 9.94 22.78
C THR A 23 -12.07 10.43 21.35
N THR A 24 -12.85 11.51 21.19
CA THR A 24 -12.67 12.41 20.05
C THR A 24 -11.31 13.07 20.21
N SER A 25 -10.26 12.51 19.58
CA SER A 25 -8.93 13.13 19.58
C SER A 25 -8.99 14.43 18.77
N LYS A 26 -9.09 15.57 19.46
CA LYS A 26 -8.89 16.88 18.83
C LYS A 26 -7.41 17.01 18.46
N TYR A 27 -7.12 17.43 17.23
CA TYR A 27 -5.76 17.76 16.80
C TYR A 27 -5.24 18.92 17.67
N ILE A 28 -4.20 18.67 18.46
CA ILE A 28 -3.54 19.69 19.27
C ILE A 28 -2.35 20.20 18.46
N GLN A 29 -2.40 21.46 18.03
CA GLN A 29 -1.35 22.10 17.21
C GLN A 29 -0.04 22.35 17.97
N THR A 30 -0.03 22.24 19.30
CA THR A 30 1.11 22.58 20.15
C THR A 30 1.40 21.48 21.17
N ALA A 31 2.51 20.76 20.98
CA ALA A 31 3.02 19.82 21.98
C ALA A 31 3.83 20.57 23.05
N PRO A 32 3.66 20.29 24.36
CA PRO A 32 4.38 20.99 25.42
C PRO A 32 5.86 20.59 25.55
N TYR A 33 6.33 19.69 24.69
CA TYR A 33 7.70 19.16 24.67
C TYR A 33 8.35 19.40 23.30
N THR A 34 9.68 19.56 23.31
CA THR A 34 10.52 19.62 22.11
C THR A 34 11.28 18.30 21.94
N ILE A 35 11.76 18.05 20.72
CA ILE A 35 12.55 16.87 20.38
C ILE A 35 13.82 17.27 19.62
N GLU A 36 14.92 16.58 19.93
CA GLU A 36 16.14 16.63 19.14
C GLU A 36 16.17 15.44 18.17
N PHE A 37 16.51 15.71 16.91
CA PHE A 37 16.68 14.68 15.88
C PHE A 37 18.08 14.80 15.29
N ARG A 38 18.80 13.67 15.28
CA ARG A 38 20.07 13.51 14.60
C ARG A 38 20.06 12.22 13.81
N CYS A 39 20.27 12.31 12.51
CA CYS A 39 20.39 11.18 11.60
C CYS A 39 21.75 11.21 10.90
N ARG A 40 22.45 10.07 10.89
CA ARG A 40 23.72 9.91 10.19
C ARG A 40 23.49 9.00 9.00
N VAL A 41 23.82 9.48 7.80
CA VAL A 41 23.64 8.74 6.55
C VAL A 41 24.97 8.68 5.82
N GLU A 42 25.46 7.49 5.50
CA GLU A 42 26.68 7.32 4.72
C GLU A 42 26.51 7.90 3.30
N LYS A 43 27.51 8.63 2.78
CA LYS A 43 27.42 9.37 1.50
C LYS A 43 27.43 8.49 0.25
N ALA A 44 27.15 7.18 0.36
CA ALA A 44 27.20 6.26 -0.76
C ALA A 44 26.09 6.55 -1.77
N ASN A 45 26.46 7.20 -2.88
CA ASN A 45 25.61 7.39 -4.06
C ASN A 45 24.30 8.16 -3.76
N ILE A 46 24.35 9.19 -2.90
CA ILE A 46 23.20 10.06 -2.58
C ILE A 46 23.25 11.32 -3.44
N SER A 47 22.15 11.65 -4.12
CA SER A 47 22.00 12.87 -4.92
C SER A 47 21.37 14.01 -4.13
N ARG A 48 20.35 13.71 -3.32
CA ARG A 48 19.61 14.73 -2.55
C ARG A 48 19.10 14.17 -1.24
N VAL A 49 19.07 15.02 -0.23
CA VAL A 49 18.38 14.77 1.05
C VAL A 49 17.44 15.95 1.29
N SER A 50 16.16 15.69 1.52
CA SER A 50 15.16 16.71 1.82
C SER A 50 14.17 16.23 2.88
N SER A 51 13.45 17.16 3.51
CA SER A 51 12.31 16.83 4.36
C SER A 51 11.12 17.70 3.98
N THR A 52 9.97 17.05 3.77
CA THR A 52 8.69 17.70 3.53
C THR A 52 7.93 18.00 4.83
N SER A 53 8.39 17.43 5.95
CA SER A 53 7.71 17.53 7.25
C SER A 53 8.26 18.62 8.16
N HIS A 54 9.59 18.74 8.26
CA HIS A 54 10.28 19.63 9.18
C HIS A 54 11.47 20.28 8.47
N PRO A 55 11.80 21.55 8.75
CA PRO A 55 13.02 22.15 8.24
C PRO A 55 14.27 21.42 8.78
N ILE A 56 15.14 20.95 7.89
CA ILE A 56 16.37 20.25 8.23
C ILE A 56 17.61 21.06 7.84
N GLN A 57 18.70 20.85 8.57
CA GLN A 57 20.05 21.27 8.21
C GLN A 57 20.91 20.03 7.99
N ILE A 58 21.83 20.11 7.04
CA ILE A 58 22.72 19.00 6.67
C ILE A 58 24.15 19.48 6.90
N ASP A 59 24.84 18.88 7.86
CA ASP A 59 26.27 19.05 8.04
C ASP A 59 27.03 18.12 7.09
N LEU A 60 27.90 18.74 6.29
CA LEU A 60 28.74 18.13 5.27
C LEU A 60 30.20 17.98 5.71
N SER A 61 30.54 18.38 6.94
CA SER A 61 31.90 18.42 7.47
C SER A 61 32.60 17.06 7.47
N GLN A 62 31.86 15.97 7.64
CA GLN A 62 32.41 14.61 7.60
C GLN A 62 32.51 14.12 6.16
N GLU A 63 33.67 13.60 5.73
CA GLU A 63 33.90 13.18 4.34
C GLU A 63 32.87 12.15 3.85
N ASN A 64 32.57 11.13 4.65
CA ASN A 64 31.76 9.98 4.24
C ASN A 64 30.36 9.91 4.86
N VAL A 65 29.92 10.92 5.63
CA VAL A 65 28.62 10.92 6.30
C VAL A 65 27.90 12.26 6.15
N TYR A 66 26.62 12.25 5.81
CA TYR A 66 25.69 13.36 6.02
C TYR A 66 25.16 13.29 7.45
N VAL A 67 25.33 14.37 8.22
CA VAL A 67 24.67 14.51 9.53
C VAL A 67 23.48 15.45 9.35
N ILE A 68 22.29 14.92 9.57
CA ILE A 68 21.02 15.61 9.35
C ILE A 68 20.39 15.91 10.70
N GLU A 69 20.11 17.17 10.94
CA GLU A 69 19.50 17.66 12.17
C GLU A 69 18.33 18.60 11.85
N PHE A 70 17.48 18.88 12.84
CA PHE A 70 16.51 19.97 12.67
C PHE A 70 17.24 21.30 12.53
N ALA A 71 16.76 22.14 11.62
CA ALA A 71 17.29 23.50 11.48
C ALA A 71 16.89 24.39 12.69
N GLN A 72 15.87 23.99 13.44
CA GLN A 72 15.35 24.71 14.61
C GLN A 72 15.64 23.92 15.88
N GLN A 73 16.13 24.60 16.92
CA GLN A 73 16.44 23.98 18.22
C GLN A 73 15.20 23.50 18.98
N ASN A 74 14.07 24.20 18.83
CA ASN A 74 12.81 23.89 19.52
C ASN A 74 11.77 23.34 18.55
N THR A 75 12.00 22.11 18.08
CA THR A 75 11.06 21.42 17.19
C THR A 75 10.06 20.60 17.99
N HIS A 76 8.77 20.74 17.70
CA HIS A 76 7.69 19.96 18.32
C HIS A 76 7.38 18.71 17.50
N LEU A 77 7.07 17.60 18.16
CA LEU A 77 6.64 16.37 17.48
C LEU A 77 5.13 16.38 17.25
N ASP A 78 4.65 17.33 16.47
CA ASP A 78 3.22 17.48 16.12
C ASP A 78 2.79 16.60 14.92
N ARG A 79 3.77 16.04 14.19
CA ARG A 79 3.59 15.18 13.01
C ARG A 79 4.76 14.21 12.81
N ASP A 80 4.60 13.27 11.88
CA ASP A 80 5.67 12.33 11.48
C ASP A 80 6.87 13.08 10.88
N ILE A 81 8.09 12.64 11.19
CA ILE A 81 9.32 13.11 10.51
C ILE A 81 9.47 12.32 9.19
N LEU A 82 9.35 13.02 8.07
CA LEU A 82 9.53 12.49 6.72
C LEU A 82 10.89 12.96 6.18
N LEU A 83 11.78 12.02 5.91
CA LEU A 83 13.09 12.28 5.32
C LEU A 83 13.17 11.57 3.97
N ASP A 84 13.33 12.35 2.91
CA ASP A 84 13.42 11.89 1.53
C ASP A 84 14.90 11.87 1.11
N ILE A 85 15.45 10.67 0.89
CA ILE A 85 16.82 10.46 0.45
C ILE A 85 16.79 9.93 -0.99
N GLU A 86 17.22 10.76 -1.94
CA GLU A 86 17.35 10.43 -3.35
C GLU A 86 18.76 9.90 -3.62
N LEU A 87 18.86 8.78 -4.32
CA LEU A 87 20.14 8.21 -4.75
C LEU A 87 20.53 8.75 -6.13
N ALA A 88 21.83 8.95 -6.36
CA ALA A 88 22.36 9.27 -7.68
C ALA A 88 22.11 8.10 -8.63
N SER A 89 21.61 8.41 -9.83
CA SER A 89 20.98 7.49 -10.78
C SER A 89 21.99 6.60 -11.52
N ASN A 90 22.80 5.86 -10.79
CA ASN A 90 23.58 4.77 -11.34
C ASN A 90 22.69 3.53 -11.26
N HIS A 91 22.01 3.21 -12.37
CA HIS A 91 21.18 2.01 -12.54
C HIS A 91 22.05 0.75 -12.62
N SER A 92 23.06 0.63 -11.77
CA SER A 92 23.99 -0.49 -11.78
C SER A 92 23.56 -1.52 -10.75
N ASN A 93 23.40 -2.76 -11.20
CA ASN A 93 23.33 -3.92 -10.33
C ASN A 93 24.63 -3.98 -9.53
N THR A 94 24.53 -3.88 -8.20
CA THR A 94 25.71 -3.69 -7.36
C THR A 94 25.58 -4.43 -6.05
N ILE A 95 26.72 -4.90 -5.55
CA ILE A 95 26.82 -5.36 -4.16
C ILE A 95 27.00 -4.13 -3.30
N VAL A 96 25.96 -3.81 -2.53
CA VAL A 96 25.85 -2.57 -1.74
C VAL A 96 26.80 -2.63 -0.55
N ALA A 97 26.81 -3.77 0.13
CA ALA A 97 27.59 -3.95 1.34
C ALA A 97 27.94 -5.42 1.55
N VAL A 98 29.10 -5.62 2.17
CA VAL A 98 29.65 -6.93 2.51
C VAL A 98 30.13 -6.88 3.96
N GLU A 99 29.69 -7.84 4.77
CA GLU A 99 30.14 -8.04 6.14
C GLU A 99 30.58 -9.49 6.33
N GLN A 100 31.26 -9.79 7.45
CA GLN A 100 31.56 -11.18 7.80
C GLN A 100 30.26 -11.98 7.95
N GLY A 101 30.08 -12.95 7.06
CA GLY A 101 28.90 -13.81 7.07
C GLY A 101 27.65 -13.25 6.40
N ALA A 102 27.67 -12.05 5.79
CA ALA A 102 26.50 -11.47 5.15
C ALA A 102 26.82 -10.60 3.92
N VAL A 103 25.94 -10.66 2.91
CA VAL A 103 26.04 -9.86 1.68
C VAL A 103 24.69 -9.21 1.39
N MET A 104 24.71 -7.93 0.99
CA MET A 104 23.54 -7.20 0.50
C MET A 104 23.79 -6.77 -0.94
N ALA A 105 22.96 -7.24 -1.87
CA ALA A 105 22.98 -6.83 -3.27
C ALA A 105 21.71 -6.08 -3.65
N SER A 106 21.86 -5.15 -4.60
CA SER A 106 20.79 -4.30 -5.12
C SER A 106 20.76 -4.42 -6.62
N PHE A 107 19.57 -4.69 -7.15
CA PHE A 107 19.31 -4.77 -8.59
C PHE A 107 18.25 -3.76 -8.97
N ILE A 108 18.45 -3.08 -10.09
CA ILE A 108 17.48 -2.12 -10.66
C ILE A 108 17.41 -2.41 -12.17
N PRO A 109 16.66 -3.43 -12.61
CA PRO A 109 16.55 -3.74 -14.02
C PRO A 109 15.87 -2.62 -14.78
N THR A 110 16.43 -2.23 -15.93
CA THR A 110 15.84 -1.25 -16.83
C THR A 110 14.65 -1.82 -17.59
N LYS A 111 13.92 -0.97 -18.32
CA LYS A 111 12.84 -1.43 -19.21
C LYS A 111 13.38 -2.37 -20.28
N GLU A 112 14.56 -2.06 -20.82
CA GLU A 112 15.26 -2.83 -21.84
C GLU A 112 15.65 -4.21 -21.31
N ASP A 113 16.16 -4.29 -20.07
CA ASP A 113 16.49 -5.57 -19.41
C ASP A 113 15.25 -6.45 -19.27
N CYS A 114 14.13 -5.86 -18.82
CA CYS A 114 12.86 -6.58 -18.68
C CYS A 114 12.32 -7.08 -20.03
N GLN A 115 12.41 -6.27 -21.09
CA GLN A 115 11.99 -6.67 -22.44
C GLN A 115 12.83 -7.82 -22.99
N CYS A 116 14.15 -7.74 -22.82
CA CYS A 116 15.08 -8.79 -23.22
C CYS A 116 14.79 -10.10 -22.48
N ALA A 117 14.62 -10.04 -21.16
CA ALA A 117 14.36 -11.21 -20.32
C ALA A 117 13.09 -11.97 -20.74
N MET A 118 12.07 -11.26 -21.25
CA MET A 118 10.82 -11.85 -21.70
C MET A 118 10.81 -12.28 -23.18
N ASN A 119 11.93 -12.20 -23.91
CA ASN A 119 12.01 -12.51 -25.34
C ASN A 119 10.95 -11.78 -26.18
N ASN A 120 10.59 -10.54 -25.82
CA ASN A 120 9.49 -9.78 -26.42
C ASN A 120 8.10 -10.45 -26.34
N MET A 121 7.90 -11.46 -25.48
CA MET A 121 6.57 -11.97 -25.18
C MET A 121 5.81 -10.92 -24.38
N LYS A 122 4.67 -10.46 -24.92
CA LYS A 122 3.78 -9.51 -24.25
C LYS A 122 2.86 -10.27 -23.27
N THR A 123 3.38 -10.82 -22.18
CA THR A 123 2.50 -11.29 -21.09
C THR A 123 2.02 -10.09 -20.28
N THR A 124 0.71 -9.92 -20.22
CA THR A 124 0.07 -8.81 -19.50
C THR A 124 -0.25 -9.21 -18.07
N ASN A 125 -0.05 -8.28 -17.15
CA ASN A 125 -0.45 -8.44 -15.75
C ASN A 125 -1.96 -8.68 -15.58
N GLU A 126 -2.33 -9.29 -14.47
CA GLU A 126 -3.72 -9.38 -14.02
C GLU A 126 -4.06 -8.16 -13.16
N PHE A 127 -5.19 -7.49 -13.42
CA PHE A 127 -5.61 -6.28 -12.72
C PHE A 127 -6.90 -6.52 -11.92
N MET A 128 -6.80 -6.55 -10.60
CA MET A 128 -7.95 -6.75 -9.71
C MET A 128 -8.33 -5.43 -9.04
N PHE A 129 -9.62 -5.10 -9.07
CA PHE A 129 -10.13 -3.92 -8.37
C PHE A 129 -10.95 -4.38 -7.16
N VAL A 130 -10.46 -4.11 -5.95
CA VAL A 130 -11.13 -4.50 -4.69
C VAL A 130 -11.70 -3.23 -4.06
N ILE A 131 -13.02 -3.09 -4.11
CA ILE A 131 -13.72 -1.84 -3.83
C ILE A 131 -14.59 -1.99 -2.58
N ASP A 132 -14.33 -1.15 -1.59
CA ASP A 132 -15.17 -1.04 -0.41
C ASP A 132 -16.50 -0.37 -0.78
N CYS A 133 -17.60 -1.07 -0.52
CA CYS A 133 -18.98 -0.61 -0.68
C CYS A 133 -19.74 -0.69 0.66
N SER A 134 -19.03 -0.62 1.78
CA SER A 134 -19.60 -0.56 3.12
C SER A 134 -20.38 0.73 3.37
N GLY A 135 -21.20 0.76 4.42
CA GLY A 135 -22.09 1.89 4.73
C GLY A 135 -21.35 3.21 4.93
N SER A 136 -20.13 3.20 5.48
CA SER A 136 -19.31 4.41 5.68
C SER A 136 -18.96 5.08 4.35
N MET A 137 -18.87 4.32 3.25
CA MET A 137 -18.53 4.85 1.93
C MET A 137 -19.60 5.80 1.35
N LYS A 138 -20.79 5.90 1.98
CA LYS A 138 -21.82 6.91 1.64
C LYS A 138 -21.38 8.34 1.98
N ASP A 139 -20.53 8.50 2.98
CA ASP A 139 -20.17 9.83 3.48
C ASP A 139 -19.22 10.55 2.52
N ASP A 140 -19.28 11.88 2.53
CA ASP A 140 -18.31 12.77 1.86
C ASP A 140 -18.06 12.48 0.37
N ASN A 141 -19.04 11.89 -0.32
CA ASN A 141 -18.95 11.49 -1.73
C ASN A 141 -17.80 10.48 -2.00
N LYS A 142 -17.43 9.64 -1.03
CA LYS A 142 -16.36 8.63 -1.18
C LYS A 142 -16.63 7.67 -2.34
N ILE A 143 -17.86 7.15 -2.47
CA ILE A 143 -18.25 6.34 -3.66
C ILE A 143 -18.10 7.12 -4.96
N GLY A 144 -18.40 8.43 -4.99
CA GLY A 144 -18.16 9.25 -6.18
C GLY A 144 -16.68 9.31 -6.56
N LEU A 145 -15.79 9.46 -5.58
CA LEU A 145 -14.34 9.40 -5.80
C LEU A 145 -13.89 8.02 -6.31
N VAL A 146 -14.44 6.93 -5.75
CA VAL A 146 -14.19 5.57 -6.24
C VAL A 146 -14.60 5.42 -7.70
N ARG A 147 -15.80 5.91 -8.09
CA ARG A 147 -16.26 5.84 -9.48
C ARG A 147 -15.31 6.56 -10.43
N GLN A 148 -14.83 7.74 -10.05
CA GLN A 148 -13.85 8.50 -10.83
C GLN A 148 -12.53 7.74 -10.97
N ALA A 149 -11.98 7.20 -9.87
CA ALA A 149 -10.76 6.39 -9.89
C ALA A 149 -10.91 5.18 -10.81
N MET A 150 -12.03 4.46 -10.67
CA MET A 150 -12.32 3.23 -11.41
C MET A 150 -12.49 3.45 -12.91
N LEU A 151 -13.11 4.56 -13.32
CA LEU A 151 -13.18 4.92 -14.73
C LEU A 151 -11.78 5.16 -15.30
N LEU A 152 -10.93 5.92 -14.59
CA LEU A 152 -9.56 6.17 -15.02
C LEU A 152 -8.74 4.87 -15.11
N PHE A 153 -8.85 3.99 -14.11
CA PHE A 153 -8.21 2.68 -14.14
C PHE A 153 -8.65 1.85 -15.33
N LEU A 154 -9.95 1.73 -15.56
CA LEU A 154 -10.51 0.91 -16.64
C LEU A 154 -10.05 1.40 -18.01
N LYS A 155 -10.09 2.72 -18.26
CA LYS A 155 -9.64 3.29 -19.54
C LYS A 155 -8.14 3.10 -19.77
N SER A 156 -7.35 3.11 -18.70
CA SER A 156 -5.89 2.95 -18.76
C SER A 156 -5.41 1.50 -18.82
N LEU A 157 -6.30 0.50 -18.70
CA LEU A 157 -5.92 -0.90 -18.78
C LEU A 157 -5.35 -1.25 -20.17
N PRO A 158 -4.24 -2.01 -20.25
CA PRO A 158 -3.68 -2.48 -21.51
C PRO A 158 -4.67 -3.39 -22.26
N MET A 159 -4.56 -3.40 -23.59
CA MET A 159 -5.34 -4.32 -24.42
C MET A 159 -4.98 -5.78 -24.11
N ASN A 160 -6.00 -6.66 -24.11
CA ASN A 160 -5.85 -8.08 -23.83
C ASN A 160 -5.26 -8.41 -22.43
N CYS A 161 -5.27 -7.46 -21.49
CA CYS A 161 -5.01 -7.77 -20.09
C CYS A 161 -6.17 -8.57 -19.48
N HIS A 162 -5.93 -9.16 -18.31
CA HIS A 162 -6.95 -9.87 -17.56
C HIS A 162 -7.36 -9.03 -16.36
N PHE A 163 -8.66 -8.91 -16.10
CA PHE A 163 -9.14 -8.08 -14.99
C PHE A 163 -10.40 -8.64 -14.34
N ASN A 164 -10.68 -8.17 -13.11
CA ASN A 164 -11.96 -8.39 -12.42
C ASN A 164 -12.23 -7.24 -11.44
N ILE A 165 -13.50 -7.00 -11.13
CA ILE A 165 -13.94 -6.03 -10.12
C ILE A 165 -14.63 -6.80 -9.00
N ILE A 166 -14.15 -6.62 -7.77
CA ILE A 166 -14.67 -7.21 -6.55
C ILE A 166 -15.17 -6.07 -5.68
N ARG A 167 -16.47 -6.06 -5.41
CA ARG A 167 -17.08 -5.14 -4.43
C ARG A 167 -17.21 -5.89 -3.12
N PHE A 168 -16.87 -5.27 -2.00
CA PHE A 168 -16.98 -5.90 -0.69
C PHE A 168 -17.67 -5.00 0.33
N GLY A 169 -18.38 -5.63 1.25
CA GLY A 169 -18.96 -5.06 2.45
C GLY A 169 -19.09 -6.18 3.48
N THR A 170 -20.30 -6.47 4.00
CA THR A 170 -20.55 -7.69 4.80
C THR A 170 -20.31 -8.97 3.99
N ASN A 171 -20.69 -8.94 2.71
CA ASN A 171 -20.41 -9.98 1.71
C ASN A 171 -19.58 -9.36 0.58
N TYR A 172 -19.09 -10.19 -0.35
CA TYR A 172 -18.42 -9.70 -1.55
C TYR A 172 -19.08 -10.22 -2.82
N GLU A 173 -19.01 -9.42 -3.87
CA GLU A 173 -19.55 -9.69 -5.20
C GLU A 173 -18.45 -9.48 -6.25
N THR A 174 -18.37 -10.36 -7.24
CA THR A 174 -17.41 -10.24 -8.35
C THR A 174 -18.14 -9.92 -9.65
N LEU A 175 -17.52 -9.10 -10.52
CA LEU A 175 -18.04 -8.81 -11.85
C LEU A 175 -18.08 -10.05 -12.74
N PHE A 176 -17.02 -10.86 -12.66
CA PHE A 176 -16.91 -12.15 -13.35
C PHE A 176 -16.90 -13.30 -12.33
N LYS A 177 -17.52 -14.43 -12.68
CA LYS A 177 -17.54 -15.63 -11.83
C LYS A 177 -16.19 -16.33 -11.84
N GLU A 178 -15.53 -16.31 -12.99
CA GLU A 178 -14.13 -16.67 -13.15
C GLU A 178 -13.23 -15.69 -12.39
N ILE A 179 -12.01 -16.13 -12.04
CA ILE A 179 -11.04 -15.29 -11.33
C ILE A 179 -10.78 -13.97 -12.08
N THR A 180 -10.60 -14.06 -13.39
CA THR A 180 -10.35 -12.93 -14.29
C THR A 180 -11.04 -13.13 -15.64
N ALA A 181 -11.25 -12.04 -16.38
CA ALA A 181 -11.67 -12.10 -17.77
C ALA A 181 -10.81 -11.17 -18.64
N VAL A 182 -10.70 -11.49 -19.92
CA VAL A 182 -9.97 -10.66 -20.90
C VAL A 182 -10.64 -9.30 -21.04
N TYR A 183 -9.82 -8.25 -21.03
CA TYR A 183 -10.22 -6.88 -21.36
C TYR A 183 -10.51 -6.76 -22.86
N ASN A 184 -11.81 -6.83 -23.19
CA ASN A 184 -12.38 -6.68 -24.53
C ASN A 184 -13.59 -5.73 -24.46
N GLU A 185 -14.17 -5.36 -25.60
CA GLU A 185 -15.28 -4.42 -25.68
C GLU A 185 -16.48 -4.81 -24.80
N GLN A 186 -16.91 -6.06 -24.88
CA GLN A 186 -18.07 -6.55 -24.14
C GLN A 186 -17.85 -6.49 -22.63
N ASN A 187 -16.67 -6.91 -22.16
CA ASN A 187 -16.33 -6.93 -20.75
C ASN A 187 -16.02 -5.53 -20.21
N ALA A 188 -15.43 -4.64 -21.02
CA ALA A 188 -15.24 -3.24 -20.67
C ALA A 188 -16.60 -2.54 -20.48
N GLN A 189 -17.57 -2.75 -21.37
CA GLN A 189 -18.92 -2.20 -21.22
C GLN A 189 -19.65 -2.73 -19.97
N LYS A 190 -19.48 -4.01 -19.62
CA LYS A 190 -20.02 -4.56 -18.35
C LYS A 190 -19.39 -3.87 -17.14
N ALA A 191 -18.08 -3.67 -17.16
CA ALA A 191 -17.36 -2.97 -16.10
C ALA A 191 -17.80 -1.50 -15.98
N GLU A 192 -17.90 -0.76 -17.09
CA GLU A 192 -18.40 0.62 -17.10
C GLU A 192 -19.81 0.73 -16.51
N LYS A 193 -20.71 -0.20 -16.87
CA LYS A 193 -22.07 -0.26 -16.30
C LYS A 193 -22.04 -0.49 -14.79
N LEU A 194 -21.19 -1.40 -14.31
CA LEU A 194 -21.04 -1.62 -12.87
C LEU A 194 -20.52 -0.36 -12.18
N ILE A 195 -19.46 0.24 -12.72
CA ILE A 195 -18.80 1.42 -12.14
C ILE A 195 -19.76 2.60 -12.08
N ASN A 196 -20.51 2.87 -13.14
CA ASN A 196 -21.48 3.98 -13.16
C ASN A 196 -22.61 3.81 -12.15
N ASN A 197 -22.94 2.57 -11.77
CA ASN A 197 -23.98 2.24 -10.80
C ASN A 197 -23.42 1.86 -9.42
N LEU A 198 -22.12 2.05 -9.14
CA LEU A 198 -21.54 1.75 -7.85
C LEU A 198 -22.24 2.53 -6.73
N GLN A 199 -22.63 1.82 -5.69
CA GLN A 199 -23.25 2.34 -4.46
C GLN A 199 -22.63 1.68 -3.23
N ALA A 200 -22.74 2.36 -2.09
CA ALA A 200 -22.37 1.84 -0.78
C ALA A 200 -23.56 1.07 -0.17
N ASP A 201 -23.82 -0.12 -0.70
CA ASP A 201 -25.01 -0.94 -0.43
C ASP A 201 -24.69 -2.30 0.21
N LEU A 202 -23.42 -2.61 0.50
CA LEU A 202 -23.01 -3.93 0.98
C LEU A 202 -22.87 -4.05 2.51
N GLY A 203 -23.21 -3.01 3.28
CA GLY A 203 -23.29 -3.09 4.75
C GLY A 203 -21.95 -2.91 5.47
N GLY A 204 -21.48 -3.94 6.18
CA GLY A 204 -20.24 -3.93 6.98
C GLY A 204 -18.96 -3.95 6.13
N THR A 205 -17.81 -4.32 6.71
CA THR A 205 -16.49 -4.21 6.04
C THR A 205 -15.64 -5.47 6.24
N GLU A 206 -15.97 -6.54 5.51
CA GLU A 206 -15.30 -7.86 5.59
C GLU A 206 -14.29 -8.07 4.45
N LEU A 207 -13.08 -7.53 4.62
CA LEU A 207 -12.02 -7.59 3.59
C LEU A 207 -11.30 -8.95 3.50
N LEU A 208 -11.29 -9.74 4.57
CA LEU A 208 -10.51 -10.99 4.60
C LEU A 208 -11.01 -12.01 3.56
N ARG A 209 -12.33 -12.18 3.44
CA ARG A 209 -12.95 -13.17 2.54
C ARG A 209 -12.59 -12.96 1.06
N PRO A 210 -12.74 -11.76 0.45
CA PRO A 210 -12.35 -11.57 -0.94
C PRO A 210 -10.85 -11.77 -1.16
N LEU A 211 -9.98 -11.44 -0.20
CA LEU A 211 -8.54 -11.71 -0.30
C LEU A 211 -8.22 -13.20 -0.18
N GLN A 212 -8.92 -13.95 0.67
CA GLN A 212 -8.77 -15.41 0.77
C GLN A 212 -9.20 -16.09 -0.54
N TRP A 213 -10.25 -15.58 -1.19
CA TRP A 213 -10.65 -16.05 -2.51
C TRP A 213 -9.55 -15.78 -3.54
N LEU A 214 -8.96 -14.58 -3.57
CA LEU A 214 -7.85 -14.26 -4.48
C LEU A 214 -6.62 -15.15 -4.24
N GLU A 215 -6.29 -15.47 -2.98
CA GLU A 215 -5.17 -16.33 -2.63
C GLU A 215 -5.32 -17.76 -3.19
N GLN A 216 -6.55 -18.27 -3.28
CA GLN A 216 -6.81 -19.63 -3.79
C GLN A 216 -6.41 -19.79 -5.27
N TYR A 217 -6.30 -18.69 -6.00
CA TYR A 217 -5.99 -18.69 -7.43
C TYR A 217 -4.72 -17.90 -7.69
N SER A 218 -3.59 -18.60 -7.72
CA SER A 218 -2.33 -18.02 -8.20
C SER A 218 -2.50 -17.46 -9.61
N PRO A 219 -1.84 -16.33 -9.95
CA PRO A 219 -1.82 -15.81 -11.31
C PRO A 219 -1.27 -16.86 -12.29
N GLU A 220 -1.71 -16.81 -13.54
CA GLU A 220 -1.14 -17.65 -14.60
C GLU A 220 0.38 -17.43 -14.73
N GLU A 221 1.09 -18.47 -15.15
CA GLU A 221 2.53 -18.41 -15.36
C GLU A 221 2.91 -17.24 -16.30
N GLY A 222 3.92 -16.46 -15.91
CA GLY A 222 4.33 -15.28 -16.67
C GLY A 222 3.57 -13.99 -16.34
N ARG A 223 2.55 -14.02 -15.47
CA ARG A 223 1.77 -12.83 -15.06
C ARG A 223 1.98 -12.49 -13.59
N ALA A 224 2.09 -11.21 -13.29
CA ALA A 224 1.95 -10.70 -11.92
C ALA A 224 0.54 -10.12 -11.71
N ARG A 225 -0.01 -10.24 -10.49
CA ARG A 225 -1.31 -9.66 -10.14
C ARG A 225 -1.14 -8.30 -9.47
N GLN A 226 -1.78 -7.29 -10.04
CA GLN A 226 -1.88 -5.93 -9.50
C GLN A 226 -3.26 -5.74 -8.90
N ILE A 227 -3.35 -5.55 -7.59
CA ILE A 227 -4.61 -5.27 -6.90
C ILE A 227 -4.69 -3.79 -6.59
N PHE A 228 -5.73 -3.10 -7.04
CA PHE A 228 -6.10 -1.77 -6.58
C PHE A 228 -7.19 -1.90 -5.51
N LEU A 229 -6.86 -1.60 -4.26
CA LEU A 229 -7.76 -1.70 -3.13
C LEU A 229 -8.19 -0.29 -2.67
N LEU A 230 -9.47 0.02 -2.77
CA LEU A 230 -10.04 1.31 -2.38
C LEU A 230 -10.92 1.13 -1.15
N THR A 231 -10.59 1.78 -0.05
CA THR A 231 -11.30 1.66 1.23
C THR A 231 -11.15 2.94 2.06
N ASP A 232 -12.17 3.31 2.81
CA ASP A 232 -12.05 4.28 3.90
C ASP A 232 -11.66 3.60 5.22
N GLY A 233 -11.94 2.32 5.37
CA GLY A 233 -11.26 1.37 6.24
C GLY A 233 -11.45 1.58 7.74
N GLU A 234 -12.13 0.61 8.37
CA GLU A 234 -12.12 0.32 9.81
C GLU A 234 -12.32 -1.19 10.08
N ILE A 235 -11.29 -2.02 9.84
CA ILE A 235 -11.34 -3.46 10.19
C ILE A 235 -10.58 -3.75 11.49
N SER A 236 -11.06 -4.70 12.29
CA SER A 236 -10.41 -5.11 13.55
C SER A 236 -9.29 -6.14 13.33
N ASN A 237 -9.40 -6.97 12.29
CA ASN A 237 -8.48 -8.07 11.96
C ASN A 237 -7.34 -7.67 11.00
N VAL A 238 -6.78 -6.46 11.18
CA VAL A 238 -5.70 -5.93 10.31
C VAL A 238 -4.54 -6.90 10.18
N ASN A 239 -4.05 -7.46 11.29
CA ASN A 239 -2.88 -8.35 11.28
C ASN A 239 -3.13 -9.61 10.43
N GLU A 240 -4.32 -10.21 10.54
CA GLU A 240 -4.68 -11.41 9.76
C GLU A 240 -4.74 -11.10 8.26
N VAL A 241 -5.32 -9.96 7.89
CA VAL A 241 -5.33 -9.49 6.50
C VAL A 241 -3.91 -9.26 6.00
N LEU A 242 -3.04 -8.63 6.79
CA LEU A 242 -1.66 -8.38 6.39
C LEU A 242 -0.86 -9.69 6.24
N ASP A 243 -1.05 -10.66 7.14
CA ASP A 243 -0.41 -11.97 7.05
C ASP A 243 -0.82 -12.71 5.76
N LEU A 244 -2.10 -12.66 5.41
CA LEU A 244 -2.63 -13.20 4.15
C LEU A 244 -2.06 -12.47 2.92
N CYS A 245 -1.90 -11.15 2.97
CA CYS A 245 -1.30 -10.41 1.87
C CYS A 245 0.18 -10.76 1.68
N ARG A 246 0.93 -10.99 2.78
CA ARG A 246 2.34 -11.40 2.70
C ARG A 246 2.52 -12.77 2.05
N SER A 247 1.60 -13.73 2.26
CA SER A 247 1.67 -15.02 1.57
C SER A 247 1.43 -14.91 0.05
N MET A 248 0.75 -13.87 -0.41
CA MET A 248 0.56 -13.59 -1.85
C MET A 248 1.67 -12.71 -2.46
N ALA A 249 2.57 -12.14 -1.66
CA ALA A 249 3.54 -11.13 -2.09
C ALA A 249 4.54 -11.60 -3.17
N THR A 250 4.71 -12.92 -3.33
CA THR A 250 5.58 -13.52 -4.36
C THR A 250 4.98 -13.47 -5.76
N SER A 251 3.72 -13.10 -5.92
CA SER A 251 3.05 -12.99 -7.23
C SER A 251 2.07 -11.81 -7.34
N THR A 252 1.78 -11.16 -6.21
CA THR A 252 0.75 -10.13 -6.09
C THR A 252 1.29 -8.86 -5.45
N ARG A 253 0.96 -7.71 -6.04
CA ARG A 253 1.25 -6.36 -5.53
C ARG A 253 -0.06 -5.62 -5.26
N ILE A 254 -0.18 -4.97 -4.09
CA ILE A 254 -1.39 -4.24 -3.69
C ILE A 254 -1.12 -2.73 -3.64
N PHE A 255 -1.84 -1.99 -4.48
CA PHE A 255 -1.96 -0.54 -4.50
C PHE A 255 -3.18 -0.14 -3.66
N SER A 256 -2.95 0.49 -2.51
CA SER A 256 -4.02 0.78 -1.56
C SER A 256 -4.37 2.27 -1.54
N PHE A 257 -5.66 2.57 -1.50
CA PHE A 257 -6.20 3.93 -1.50
C PHE A 257 -7.06 4.11 -0.26
N GLY A 258 -6.57 4.92 0.67
CA GLY A 258 -7.31 5.33 1.85
C GLY A 258 -8.17 6.54 1.54
N LEU A 259 -9.49 6.40 1.60
CA LEU A 259 -10.46 7.46 1.29
C LEU A 259 -10.95 8.15 2.56
N GLY A 260 -11.12 9.47 2.51
CA GLY A 260 -11.74 10.22 3.61
C GLY A 260 -10.74 10.93 4.54
N TYR A 261 -11.26 11.55 5.60
CA TYR A 261 -10.46 12.34 6.53
C TYR A 261 -9.57 11.50 7.45
N SER A 262 -9.98 10.28 7.78
CA SER A 262 -9.27 9.44 8.76
C SER A 262 -9.29 7.95 8.42
N PRO A 263 -8.84 7.55 7.22
CA PRO A 263 -8.80 6.14 6.87
C PRO A 263 -7.79 5.37 7.73
N SER A 264 -8.01 4.06 7.91
CA SER A 264 -7.10 3.18 8.65
C SER A 264 -5.69 3.16 8.06
N ARG A 265 -4.81 4.01 8.61
CA ARG A 265 -3.42 4.14 8.14
C ARG A 265 -2.62 2.84 8.31
N SER A 266 -2.90 2.06 9.35
CA SER A 266 -2.25 0.77 9.59
C SER A 266 -2.61 -0.25 8.51
N LEU A 267 -3.87 -0.27 8.09
CA LEU A 267 -4.32 -1.15 7.01
C LEU A 267 -3.73 -0.71 5.68
N VAL A 268 -3.96 0.54 5.28
CA VAL A 268 -3.56 1.08 3.97
C VAL A 268 -2.03 1.01 3.80
N LYS A 269 -1.25 1.55 4.74
CA LYS A 269 0.23 1.44 4.68
C LYS A 269 0.68 -0.01 4.80
N GLY A 270 0.00 -0.82 5.61
CA GLY A 270 0.33 -2.22 5.83
C GLY A 270 0.20 -3.06 4.56
N LEU A 271 -0.89 -2.93 3.82
CA LEU A 271 -1.18 -3.67 2.59
C LEU A 271 -0.11 -3.41 1.52
N ALA A 272 0.22 -2.13 1.31
CA ALA A 272 1.27 -1.74 0.37
C ALA A 272 2.64 -2.30 0.77
N ARG A 273 3.03 -2.17 2.04
CA ARG A 273 4.31 -2.67 2.55
C ARG A 273 4.41 -4.19 2.53
N ALA A 274 3.30 -4.90 2.79
CA ALA A 274 3.25 -6.36 2.79
C ALA A 274 3.48 -6.97 1.41
N THR A 275 3.22 -6.22 0.33
CA THR A 275 3.19 -6.74 -1.05
C THR A 275 4.07 -5.94 -2.02
N ASN A 276 4.99 -5.12 -1.49
CA ASN A 276 5.83 -4.22 -2.28
C ASN A 276 5.03 -3.32 -3.25
N GLY A 277 3.84 -2.90 -2.84
CA GLY A 277 2.99 -1.97 -3.56
C GLY A 277 3.14 -0.53 -3.05
N CYS A 278 2.20 0.33 -3.45
CA CYS A 278 2.14 1.72 -3.01
C CYS A 278 0.84 2.00 -2.26
N PHE A 279 0.84 3.09 -1.49
CA PHE A 279 -0.35 3.58 -0.82
C PHE A 279 -0.52 5.06 -1.10
N VAL A 280 -1.77 5.51 -1.18
CA VAL A 280 -2.11 6.93 -1.25
C VAL A 280 -3.34 7.19 -0.39
N PHE A 281 -3.37 8.35 0.24
CA PHE A 281 -4.56 8.85 0.94
C PHE A 281 -5.21 9.92 0.07
N ILE A 282 -6.52 9.80 -0.16
CA ILE A 282 -7.31 10.75 -0.94
C ILE A 282 -8.25 11.48 0.04
N PRO A 283 -7.96 12.76 0.34
CA PRO A 283 -8.83 13.55 1.19
C PRO A 283 -10.19 13.83 0.52
N PRO A 284 -11.26 14.07 1.29
CA PRO A 284 -12.55 14.49 0.76
C PRO A 284 -12.46 15.76 -0.07
N LYS A 285 -13.38 15.93 -1.03
CA LYS A 285 -13.50 17.12 -1.88
C LYS A 285 -12.23 17.43 -2.70
N THR A 286 -11.34 16.46 -2.88
CA THR A 286 -10.16 16.59 -3.75
C THR A 286 -10.39 15.92 -5.10
N SER A 287 -9.53 16.24 -6.07
CA SER A 287 -9.47 15.48 -7.30
C SER A 287 -8.72 14.17 -7.09
N VAL A 288 -9.37 13.07 -7.46
CA VAL A 288 -8.78 11.72 -7.49
C VAL A 288 -7.61 11.61 -8.47
N ASP A 289 -7.65 12.37 -9.56
CA ASP A 289 -6.75 12.15 -10.70
C ASP A 289 -5.28 12.38 -10.35
N VAL A 290 -5.01 13.31 -9.42
CA VAL A 290 -3.66 13.63 -8.94
C VAL A 290 -3.06 12.45 -8.14
N TYR A 291 -3.90 11.70 -7.45
CA TYR A 291 -3.51 10.62 -6.53
C TYR A 291 -3.40 9.26 -7.20
N VAL A 292 -4.14 9.06 -8.31
CA VAL A 292 -4.24 7.77 -8.98
C VAL A 292 -3.15 7.56 -10.02
N GLY A 293 -2.71 8.63 -10.69
CA GLY A 293 -1.78 8.56 -11.82
C GLY A 293 -0.47 7.81 -11.53
N GLU A 294 0.20 8.14 -10.42
CA GLU A 294 1.48 7.52 -10.06
C GLU A 294 1.34 6.03 -9.73
N GLN A 295 0.30 5.65 -8.98
CA GLN A 295 0.05 4.24 -8.64
C GLN A 295 -0.29 3.43 -9.89
N LEU A 296 -1.06 4.02 -10.81
CA LEU A 296 -1.38 3.41 -12.08
C LEU A 296 -0.13 3.23 -12.95
N GLN A 297 0.73 4.24 -13.06
CA GLN A 297 2.00 4.13 -13.78
C GLN A 297 2.87 2.99 -13.25
N LYS A 298 2.96 2.85 -11.92
CA LYS A 298 3.69 1.74 -11.28
C LYS A 298 3.03 0.37 -11.54
N ALA A 299 1.71 0.28 -11.49
CA ALA A 299 0.99 -0.97 -11.75
C ALA A 299 1.11 -1.44 -13.21
N LEU A 300 1.22 -0.50 -14.15
CA LEU A 300 1.36 -0.77 -15.58
C LEU A 300 2.81 -1.04 -16.01
N GLN A 301 3.77 -0.96 -15.10
CA GLN A 301 5.16 -1.29 -15.40
C GLN A 301 5.30 -2.75 -15.86
N LEU A 302 6.25 -2.94 -16.78
CA LEU A 302 6.66 -4.24 -17.25
C LEU A 302 7.22 -5.05 -16.07
N SER A 303 6.79 -6.30 -15.93
CA SER A 303 7.23 -7.17 -14.83
C SER A 303 7.79 -8.49 -15.32
N ILE A 304 8.88 -8.94 -14.71
CA ILE A 304 9.46 -10.26 -14.88
C ILE A 304 9.01 -11.14 -13.70
N THR A 305 8.46 -12.31 -14.00
CA THR A 305 8.08 -13.32 -12.98
C THR A 305 9.06 -14.50 -13.04
N ASN A 306 8.95 -15.42 -12.08
CA ASN A 306 9.81 -16.62 -11.98
C ASN A 306 11.32 -16.30 -11.96
N VAL A 307 11.68 -15.24 -11.23
CA VAL A 307 13.08 -14.82 -11.10
C VAL A 307 13.79 -15.67 -10.05
N GLN A 308 15.02 -16.04 -10.35
CA GLN A 308 15.92 -16.77 -9.46
C GLN A 308 17.18 -15.95 -9.22
N VAL A 309 17.77 -16.13 -8.03
CA VAL A 309 19.07 -15.57 -7.67
C VAL A 309 20.08 -16.71 -7.59
N GLU A 310 21.14 -16.60 -8.37
CA GLU A 310 22.30 -17.47 -8.32
C GLU A 310 23.41 -16.75 -7.53
N TRP A 311 23.86 -17.37 -6.45
CA TRP A 311 24.89 -16.83 -5.57
C TRP A 311 26.20 -17.59 -5.76
N ASN A 312 27.18 -16.97 -6.40
CA ASN A 312 28.52 -17.53 -6.56
C ASN A 312 29.43 -17.04 -5.44
N LEU A 313 29.13 -17.49 -4.22
CA LEU A 313 29.84 -17.11 -2.99
C LEU A 313 30.63 -18.29 -2.37
N GLY A 314 30.69 -19.44 -3.04
CA GLY A 314 31.49 -20.60 -2.61
C GLY A 314 31.01 -21.34 -1.36
N SER A 315 29.77 -21.12 -0.89
CA SER A 315 29.24 -21.73 0.33
C SER A 315 27.73 -21.93 0.34
N ASN A 316 27.26 -22.66 1.35
CA ASN A 316 25.84 -22.75 1.67
C ASN A 316 25.37 -21.44 2.30
N ILE A 317 24.48 -20.76 1.59
CA ILE A 317 23.91 -19.49 2.00
C ILE A 317 22.40 -19.60 2.24
N MET A 318 21.90 -18.80 3.16
CA MET A 318 20.48 -18.53 3.32
C MET A 318 20.17 -17.20 2.65
N SER A 319 19.28 -17.19 1.66
CA SER A 319 18.90 -15.97 0.95
C SER A 319 17.59 -15.40 1.43
N ALA A 320 17.48 -14.07 1.49
CA ALA A 320 16.21 -13.37 1.69
C ALA A 320 16.01 -12.29 0.60
N PRO A 321 14.84 -12.26 -0.07
CA PRO A 321 13.77 -13.25 0.02
C PRO A 321 14.19 -14.61 -0.55
N THR A 322 13.62 -15.70 -0.01
CA THR A 322 13.86 -17.07 -0.49
C THR A 322 13.18 -17.30 -1.83
N LYS A 323 11.98 -16.72 -2.01
CA LYS A 323 11.29 -16.64 -3.30
C LYS A 323 11.27 -15.20 -3.78
N ILE A 324 11.86 -14.95 -4.96
CA ILE A 324 11.94 -13.60 -5.51
C ILE A 324 10.55 -13.15 -5.98
N PRO A 325 10.02 -12.02 -5.48
CA PRO A 325 8.78 -11.47 -6.01
C PRO A 325 8.96 -10.96 -7.45
N PRO A 326 7.89 -10.66 -8.18
CA PRO A 326 8.01 -10.13 -9.53
C PRO A 326 8.84 -8.84 -9.54
N ILE A 327 9.75 -8.73 -10.50
CA ILE A 327 10.61 -7.54 -10.64
C ILE A 327 10.02 -6.63 -11.69
N TYR A 328 9.89 -5.35 -11.36
CA TYR A 328 9.30 -4.35 -12.25
C TYR A 328 10.40 -3.43 -12.77
N ALA A 329 10.23 -2.98 -14.01
CA ALA A 329 11.20 -2.09 -14.64
C ALA A 329 11.42 -0.81 -13.80
N ASN A 330 12.67 -0.51 -13.50
CA ASN A 330 13.16 0.59 -12.66
C ASN A 330 12.81 0.49 -11.17
N ASP A 331 12.19 -0.60 -10.71
CA ASP A 331 12.03 -0.85 -9.28
C ASP A 331 13.30 -1.52 -8.72
N ARG A 332 13.64 -1.14 -7.48
CA ARG A 332 14.80 -1.70 -6.78
C ARG A 332 14.43 -3.01 -6.09
N LEU A 333 15.15 -4.07 -6.41
CA LEU A 333 15.16 -5.32 -5.67
C LEU A 333 16.38 -5.36 -4.75
N ILE A 334 16.17 -5.65 -3.47
CA ILE A 334 17.24 -5.90 -2.51
C ILE A 334 17.22 -7.38 -2.17
N VAL A 335 18.38 -8.03 -2.26
CA VAL A 335 18.57 -9.42 -1.87
C VAL A 335 19.70 -9.51 -0.86
N TYR A 336 19.50 -10.38 0.12
CA TYR A 336 20.44 -10.67 1.19
C TYR A 336 20.90 -12.11 1.09
N ALA A 337 22.18 -12.35 1.38
CA ALA A 337 22.70 -13.68 1.68
C ALA A 337 23.30 -13.68 3.08
N LEU A 338 23.07 -14.77 3.81
CA LEU A 338 23.60 -15.02 5.14
C LEU A 338 24.32 -16.37 5.11
N THR A 339 25.57 -16.41 5.57
CA THR A 339 26.34 -17.65 5.70
C THR A 339 26.72 -17.90 7.16
N ASN A 340 26.79 -19.18 7.52
CA ASN A 340 27.26 -19.63 8.82
C ASN A 340 28.77 -19.86 8.85
N ASP A 341 29.45 -19.74 7.71
CA ASP A 341 30.90 -19.90 7.62
C ASP A 341 31.61 -18.56 7.86
N PRO A 342 32.27 -18.39 9.03
CA PRO A 342 32.97 -17.15 9.35
C PRO A 342 34.29 -16.99 8.59
N MET A 343 34.77 -18.02 7.88
CA MET A 343 36.06 -17.97 7.18
C MET A 343 35.97 -17.45 5.74
N ILE A 344 34.76 -17.17 5.25
CA ILE A 344 34.56 -16.72 3.87
C ILE A 344 34.90 -15.24 3.75
N LEU A 345 35.97 -14.99 3.02
CA LEU A 345 36.32 -13.68 2.49
C LEU A 345 35.68 -13.56 1.11
N PHE A 346 34.59 -12.78 1.02
CA PHE A 346 34.00 -12.43 -0.26
C PHE A 346 35.02 -11.63 -1.07
N ASN A 347 35.50 -12.21 -2.16
CA ASN A 347 36.58 -11.66 -3.00
C ASN A 347 36.00 -11.05 -4.30
N HIS A 348 36.87 -10.47 -5.14
CA HIS A 348 36.47 -9.89 -6.42
C HIS A 348 35.88 -10.90 -7.43
N ASP A 349 36.06 -12.21 -7.21
CA ASP A 349 35.47 -13.27 -8.04
C ASP A 349 34.03 -13.62 -7.62
N SER A 350 33.57 -13.12 -6.47
CA SER A 350 32.22 -13.34 -5.98
C SER A 350 31.22 -12.49 -6.77
N ASN A 351 30.17 -13.11 -7.27
CA ASN A 351 29.08 -12.41 -7.96
C ASN A 351 27.71 -12.96 -7.55
N VAL A 352 26.69 -12.14 -7.84
CA VAL A 352 25.28 -12.48 -7.66
C VAL A 352 24.60 -12.23 -9.00
N LYS A 353 23.89 -13.23 -9.52
CA LYS A 353 23.18 -13.13 -10.80
C LYS A 353 21.69 -13.27 -10.58
N LEU A 354 20.94 -12.37 -11.22
CA LEU A 354 19.50 -12.51 -11.42
C LEU A 354 19.26 -13.10 -12.81
N HIS A 355 18.43 -14.13 -12.86
CA HIS A 355 18.03 -14.75 -14.10
C HIS A 355 16.60 -15.29 -14.02
N THR A 356 15.99 -15.47 -15.18
CA THR A 356 14.82 -16.34 -15.35
C THR A 356 15.29 -17.75 -15.75
N ASP A 357 14.37 -18.69 -15.95
CA ASP A 357 14.72 -20.04 -16.43
C ASP A 357 15.48 -20.05 -17.77
N LYS A 358 15.34 -18.98 -18.58
CA LYS A 358 15.85 -18.95 -19.96
C LYS A 358 16.84 -17.82 -20.22
N ASN A 359 16.79 -16.71 -19.47
CA ASN A 359 17.53 -15.49 -19.78
C ASN A 359 18.13 -14.81 -18.53
N PRO A 360 19.37 -14.30 -18.60
CA PRO A 360 19.92 -13.45 -17.56
C PRO A 360 19.22 -12.08 -17.54
N ILE A 361 19.03 -11.53 -16.33
CA ILE A 361 18.44 -10.21 -16.09
C ILE A 361 19.54 -9.21 -15.70
N GLY A 362 20.46 -9.63 -14.82
CA GLY A 362 21.51 -8.76 -14.34
C GLY A 362 22.55 -9.51 -13.49
N GLU A 363 23.76 -8.98 -13.45
CA GLU A 363 24.85 -9.48 -12.61
C GLU A 363 25.38 -8.34 -11.74
N ALA A 364 25.57 -8.60 -10.45
CA ALA A 364 26.23 -7.71 -9.51
C ALA A 364 27.56 -8.34 -9.10
N LYS A 365 28.67 -7.62 -9.29
CA LYS A 365 30.02 -8.05 -8.94
C LYS A 365 30.57 -7.24 -7.78
N ILE A 366 31.51 -7.83 -7.03
CA ILE A 366 32.28 -7.12 -6.00
C ILE A 366 33.38 -6.31 -6.70
N ASP A 367 33.01 -5.29 -7.48
CA ASP A 367 33.97 -4.52 -8.27
C ASP A 367 34.82 -3.59 -7.38
N CYS A 368 34.24 -3.07 -6.29
CA CYS A 368 34.93 -2.39 -5.19
C CYS A 368 34.06 -2.59 -3.95
N ILE A 369 34.57 -3.10 -2.82
CA ILE A 369 33.77 -3.19 -1.58
C ILE A 369 33.58 -1.75 -1.07
N PRO A 370 32.42 -1.09 -1.23
CA PRO A 370 32.36 0.35 -0.98
C PRO A 370 32.32 0.64 0.52
N ASN A 371 31.78 -0.27 1.33
CA ASN A 371 31.74 -0.20 2.78
C ASN A 371 31.76 -1.61 3.37
N VAL A 372 32.88 -1.98 4.02
CA VAL A 372 32.91 -3.11 4.96
C VAL A 372 32.35 -2.57 6.27
N SER A 373 31.05 -2.76 6.49
CA SER A 373 30.48 -2.49 7.80
C SER A 373 30.96 -3.58 8.77
N THR A 374 31.45 -3.18 9.95
CA THR A 374 31.97 -4.12 10.96
C THR A 374 31.01 -4.30 12.13
N ASP A 375 29.86 -3.63 12.11
CA ASP A 375 28.91 -3.57 13.23
C ASP A 375 27.81 -4.66 13.15
N GLY A 376 27.85 -5.53 12.14
CA GLY A 376 26.88 -6.60 11.92
C GLY A 376 25.50 -6.11 11.48
N THR A 377 25.38 -4.88 10.96
CA THR A 377 24.10 -4.32 10.50
C THR A 377 23.54 -5.08 9.31
N ILE A 378 24.35 -5.45 8.31
CA ILE A 378 23.88 -6.22 7.15
C ILE A 378 23.44 -7.61 7.57
N ALA A 379 24.19 -8.26 8.46
CA ALA A 379 23.79 -9.55 9.00
C ALA A 379 22.46 -9.47 9.77
N ARG A 380 22.22 -8.39 10.53
CA ARG A 380 20.93 -8.14 11.21
C ARG A 380 19.80 -7.85 10.23
N LEU A 381 20.03 -7.10 9.16
CA LEU A 381 19.03 -6.85 8.11
C LEU A 381 18.63 -8.15 7.39
N ALA A 382 19.62 -8.96 7.01
CA ALA A 382 19.43 -10.27 6.40
C ALA A 382 18.63 -11.21 7.32
N ALA A 383 19.05 -11.32 8.58
CA ALA A 383 18.35 -12.14 9.57
C ALA A 383 16.93 -11.64 9.84
N LYS A 384 16.70 -10.32 9.89
CA LYS A 384 15.35 -9.75 10.03
C LYS A 384 14.46 -10.10 8.83
N ALA A 385 14.99 -10.01 7.61
CA ALA A 385 14.26 -10.37 6.40
C ALA A 385 13.89 -11.86 6.41
N LEU A 386 14.81 -12.74 6.78
CA LEU A 386 14.56 -14.18 6.95
C LEU A 386 13.52 -14.48 8.03
N ILE A 387 13.62 -13.83 9.19
CA ILE A 387 12.66 -14.00 10.29
C ILE A 387 11.25 -13.60 9.85
N LEU A 388 11.11 -12.48 9.12
CA LEU A 388 9.82 -12.06 8.57
C LEU A 388 9.28 -13.07 7.55
N GLU A 389 10.12 -13.59 6.66
CA GLU A 389 9.70 -14.60 5.70
C GLU A 389 9.27 -15.90 6.40
N LEU A 390 10.00 -16.36 7.41
CA LEU A 390 9.65 -17.55 8.21
C LEU A 390 8.38 -17.37 9.04
N GLN A 391 8.09 -16.17 9.53
CA GLN A 391 6.83 -15.87 10.25
C GLN A 391 5.62 -15.98 9.34
N HIS A 392 5.79 -15.67 8.06
CA HIS A 392 4.71 -15.55 7.09
C HIS A 392 4.71 -16.65 6.03
N SER A 393 5.71 -17.55 6.05
CA SER A 393 5.73 -18.73 5.21
C SER A 393 4.60 -19.65 5.66
N LYS A 394 3.61 -19.81 4.78
CA LYS A 394 2.59 -20.82 5.03
C LYS A 394 3.28 -22.18 5.03
N LEU A 395 3.10 -22.89 6.14
CA LEU A 395 3.12 -24.34 6.21
C LEU A 395 2.44 -24.88 4.97
N SER A 396 3.03 -25.93 4.42
CA SER A 396 2.60 -26.61 3.22
C SER A 396 1.07 -26.63 3.07
N SER A 397 0.62 -26.30 1.85
CA SER A 397 -0.75 -26.39 1.40
C SER A 397 -1.39 -27.75 1.74
N SER A 398 -2.06 -27.85 2.89
CA SER A 398 -3.08 -28.87 3.12
C SER A 398 -3.99 -28.48 4.29
N MET A 399 -5.29 -28.47 3.98
CA MET A 399 -6.46 -28.41 4.88
C MET A 399 -6.95 -27.03 5.36
N LYS A 400 -8.05 -26.66 4.70
CA LYS A 400 -9.12 -25.75 5.10
C LYS A 400 -9.64 -26.10 6.50
N GLN A 401 -9.73 -25.11 7.40
CA GLN A 401 -10.87 -24.99 8.31
C GLN A 401 -11.26 -23.52 8.48
N ASN A 402 -12.56 -23.27 8.47
CA ASN A 402 -13.20 -21.97 8.64
C ASN A 402 -13.19 -21.60 10.13
N ASN A 403 -12.12 -21.00 10.64
CA ASN A 403 -12.15 -20.41 11.98
C ASN A 403 -12.00 -18.89 11.89
N SER A 404 -13.15 -18.20 11.87
CA SER A 404 -13.24 -16.78 12.15
C SER A 404 -13.08 -16.55 13.65
N GLY A 405 -11.91 -16.07 14.07
CA GLY A 405 -11.64 -15.75 15.48
C GLY A 405 -10.49 -14.77 15.61
N SER A 406 -10.68 -13.74 16.44
CA SER A 406 -9.68 -12.71 16.73
C SER A 406 -8.42 -13.32 17.38
N LEU A 407 -7.32 -12.55 17.42
CA LEU A 407 -6.03 -12.96 18.01
C LEU A 407 -6.14 -13.48 19.45
N GLN A 408 -7.20 -13.15 20.19
CA GLN A 408 -7.47 -13.65 21.54
C GLN A 408 -7.91 -15.13 21.54
N SER A 409 -8.66 -15.57 20.52
CA SER A 409 -9.14 -16.96 20.39
C SER A 409 -8.01 -17.96 20.10
N ARG A 410 -6.90 -17.50 19.49
CA ARG A 410 -5.70 -18.34 19.25
C ARG A 410 -4.97 -18.74 20.54
N PHE A 411 -5.21 -18.05 21.65
CA PHE A 411 -4.65 -18.44 22.95
C PHE A 411 -5.56 -19.39 23.76
N GLN A 412 -6.83 -19.57 23.38
CA GLN A 412 -7.80 -20.35 24.18
C GLN A 412 -8.27 -21.67 23.55
N GLU A 413 -8.07 -21.93 22.26
CA GLU A 413 -8.36 -23.25 21.66
C GLU A 413 -7.08 -24.02 21.34
N TYR A 414 -6.44 -24.56 22.39
CA TYR A 414 -5.52 -25.68 22.24
C TYR A 414 -6.30 -26.98 22.46
N ASN A 415 -6.89 -27.52 21.40
CA ASN A 415 -7.49 -28.86 21.40
C ASN A 415 -6.54 -29.81 20.64
N PRO A 416 -5.71 -30.62 21.32
CA PRO A 416 -4.66 -31.44 20.70
C PRO A 416 -5.18 -32.64 19.90
N SER A 417 -6.49 -32.79 19.74
CA SER A 417 -7.13 -34.01 19.24
C SER A 417 -7.47 -34.02 17.74
N LEU A 418 -7.20 -32.96 16.96
CA LEU A 418 -7.66 -32.87 15.56
C LEU A 418 -6.63 -32.39 14.51
N THR A 419 -5.35 -32.19 14.84
CA THR A 419 -4.31 -31.79 13.86
C THR A 419 -3.40 -32.98 13.46
N PRO A 420 -3.09 -33.20 12.15
CA PRO A 420 -2.16 -34.25 11.73
C PRO A 420 -0.75 -34.03 12.29
N ALA A 421 -0.10 -35.08 12.78
CA ALA A 421 1.22 -35.04 13.42
C ALA A 421 2.32 -34.32 12.60
N THR A 422 2.25 -34.35 11.26
CA THR A 422 3.21 -33.69 10.36
C THR A 422 3.20 -32.16 10.46
N THR A 423 2.06 -31.54 10.78
CA THR A 423 1.93 -30.07 10.87
C THR A 423 2.48 -29.49 12.16
N ILE A 424 2.58 -30.30 13.22
CA ILE A 424 3.15 -29.91 14.51
C ILE A 424 4.67 -29.81 14.40
N ASP A 425 5.30 -30.78 13.73
CA ASP A 425 6.76 -30.81 13.55
C ASP A 425 7.26 -29.63 12.70
N GLU A 426 6.59 -29.31 11.58
CA GLU A 426 7.00 -28.17 10.72
C GLU A 426 6.90 -26.82 11.45
N LYS A 427 5.84 -26.60 12.25
CA LYS A 427 5.67 -25.37 13.05
C LYS A 427 6.76 -25.22 14.09
N GLU A 428 7.08 -26.30 14.80
CA GLU A 428 8.14 -26.26 15.82
C GLU A 428 9.53 -26.08 15.18
N ILE A 429 9.78 -26.64 13.98
CA ILE A 429 11.00 -26.37 13.21
C ILE A 429 11.12 -24.88 12.87
N ILE A 430 10.09 -24.29 12.27
CA ILE A 430 10.08 -22.85 11.90
C ILE A 430 10.30 -21.97 13.14
N LYS A 431 9.58 -22.26 14.22
CA LYS A 431 9.70 -21.55 15.50
C LYS A 431 11.13 -21.64 16.06
N LYS A 432 11.74 -22.82 16.03
CA LYS A 432 13.12 -23.02 16.46
C LYS A 432 14.11 -22.23 15.61
N SER A 433 13.93 -22.21 14.29
CA SER A 433 14.76 -21.40 13.37
C SER A 433 14.61 -19.89 13.63
N ILE A 434 13.39 -19.40 13.90
CA ILE A 434 13.16 -17.99 14.24
C ILE A 434 13.87 -17.64 15.56
N ILE A 435 13.75 -18.49 16.58
CA ILE A 435 14.43 -18.28 17.87
C ILE A 435 15.95 -18.25 17.68
N GLU A 436 16.51 -19.18 16.91
CA GLU A 436 17.95 -19.24 16.65
C GLU A 436 18.47 -17.98 15.95
N LEU A 437 17.82 -17.54 14.86
CA LEU A 437 18.18 -16.31 14.16
C LEU A 437 18.00 -15.08 15.07
N SER A 438 16.91 -15.03 15.82
CA SER A 438 16.59 -13.93 16.73
C SER A 438 17.64 -13.76 17.83
N LEU A 439 18.05 -14.86 18.47
CA LEU A 439 19.07 -14.85 19.52
C LEU A 439 20.46 -14.56 18.95
N LYS A 440 20.82 -15.19 17.81
CA LYS A 440 22.14 -15.01 17.17
C LYS A 440 22.39 -13.56 16.75
N TYR A 441 21.37 -12.89 16.20
CA TYR A 441 21.49 -11.53 15.68
C TYR A 441 20.85 -10.46 16.58
N GLN A 442 20.36 -10.83 17.76
CA GLN A 442 19.73 -9.93 18.75
C GLN A 442 18.55 -9.11 18.18
N ILE A 443 17.68 -9.79 17.43
CA ILE A 443 16.50 -9.18 16.79
C ILE A 443 15.25 -9.64 17.51
N LEU A 444 14.39 -8.73 17.96
CA LEU A 444 13.11 -9.11 18.56
C LEU A 444 12.24 -9.90 17.57
N SER A 445 11.65 -11.00 18.03
CA SER A 445 10.72 -11.83 17.26
C SER A 445 9.47 -12.14 18.10
N PRO A 446 8.39 -12.69 17.52
CA PRO A 446 7.22 -13.16 18.26
C PRO A 446 7.52 -14.22 19.32
N TYR A 447 8.69 -14.87 19.26
CA TYR A 447 9.11 -15.94 20.17
C TYR A 447 10.25 -15.53 21.10
N THR A 448 10.68 -14.27 21.07
CA THR A 448 11.77 -13.75 21.92
C THR A 448 11.37 -12.43 22.55
N ALA A 449 11.87 -12.18 23.75
CA ALA A 449 11.58 -10.97 24.51
C ALA A 449 12.87 -10.30 24.98
N PHE A 450 12.86 -8.97 25.03
CA PHE A 450 13.89 -8.19 25.71
C PHE A 450 13.44 -7.93 27.14
N ILE A 451 14.23 -8.34 28.12
CA ILE A 451 13.92 -8.20 29.55
C ILE A 451 14.92 -7.22 30.17
N GLY A 452 14.43 -6.07 30.63
CA GLY A 452 15.21 -5.16 31.45
C GLY A 452 15.21 -5.63 32.90
N VAL A 453 16.38 -5.99 33.43
CA VAL A 453 16.53 -6.39 34.83
C VAL A 453 17.17 -5.24 35.60
N GLU A 454 16.37 -4.58 36.46
CA GLU A 454 16.87 -3.61 37.43
C GLU A 454 17.39 -4.37 38.65
N LYS A 455 18.69 -4.26 38.93
CA LYS A 455 19.24 -4.77 40.19
C LYS A 455 19.02 -3.70 41.24
N ARG A 456 18.15 -3.98 42.22
CA ARG A 456 18.03 -3.18 43.43
C ARG A 456 18.90 -3.81 44.50
N ASP A 457 19.93 -3.09 44.94
CA ASP A 457 20.68 -3.49 46.13
C ASP A 457 19.76 -3.26 47.34
N LEU A 458 19.48 -4.32 48.10
CA LEU A 458 18.59 -4.34 49.27
C LEU A 458 19.09 -3.46 50.46
N CYS A 459 20.09 -2.60 50.24
CA CYS A 459 20.71 -1.79 51.28
C CYS A 459 20.22 -0.33 51.33
N ASP A 460 19.52 0.18 50.31
CA ASP A 460 19.16 1.60 50.24
C ASP A 460 17.70 1.91 50.65
N GLU A 461 16.86 0.91 50.95
CA GLU A 461 15.47 1.13 51.40
C GLU A 461 15.30 1.29 52.93
N LEU A 462 16.38 1.24 53.72
CA LEU A 462 16.29 1.44 55.18
C LEU A 462 16.59 2.88 55.65
N CYS A 463 16.87 3.80 54.75
CA CYS A 463 17.28 5.16 55.09
C CYS A 463 16.60 6.23 54.23
N GLU A 464 15.28 6.23 54.06
CA GLU A 464 14.49 7.46 53.82
C GLU A 464 12.98 7.14 53.66
N SER A 465 12.26 7.10 54.78
CA SER A 465 10.87 7.57 54.97
C SER A 465 10.15 6.82 56.09
N THR A 466 10.47 7.17 57.34
CA THR A 466 9.45 7.19 58.38
C THR A 466 8.39 8.22 58.01
N VAL A 467 7.35 7.78 57.29
CA VAL A 467 6.02 8.38 57.37
C VAL A 467 5.05 7.24 57.62
N SER A 468 4.51 7.25 58.83
CA SER A 468 3.47 6.35 59.32
C SER A 468 2.26 6.29 58.37
N MET A 469 1.96 5.12 57.84
CA MET A 469 0.59 4.72 57.56
C MET A 469 0.38 3.29 58.05
N ASP A 470 -0.44 3.18 59.09
CA ASP A 470 -1.03 1.93 59.56
C ASP A 470 -1.73 1.22 58.40
N VAL A 471 -1.27 0.02 58.06
CA VAL A 471 -2.12 -1.00 57.42
C VAL A 471 -1.78 -2.37 57.99
N CYS A 472 -2.85 -3.05 58.38
CA CYS A 472 -2.93 -4.27 59.18
C CYS A 472 -2.00 -5.41 58.77
N SER A 473 -1.45 -6.04 59.81
CA SER A 473 -0.86 -7.36 59.86
C SER A 473 -1.86 -8.48 59.55
N ALA A 474 -1.60 -9.28 58.51
CA ALA A 474 -2.03 -10.66 58.26
C ALA A 474 -1.73 -10.90 56.75
N ILE A 475 -0.98 -11.88 56.24
CA ILE A 475 -0.62 -13.22 56.65
C ILE A 475 0.71 -13.55 55.94
N ALA A 476 1.70 -14.02 56.69
CA ALA A 476 2.84 -14.75 56.12
C ALA A 476 2.65 -16.23 56.49
N ALA A 477 2.52 -17.10 55.49
CA ALA A 477 2.78 -18.53 55.64
C ALA A 477 3.06 -19.19 54.27
N PRO A 478 3.86 -20.27 54.22
CA PRO A 478 4.65 -20.67 53.07
C PRO A 478 4.01 -21.77 52.21
N LEU A 479 4.55 -21.92 51.00
CA LEU A 479 4.30 -22.97 50.01
C LEU A 479 4.37 -24.40 50.60
N VAL A 480 3.33 -25.20 50.38
CA VAL A 480 3.31 -26.68 50.42
C VAL A 480 2.35 -27.19 49.31
N PRO A 481 2.67 -28.32 48.61
CA PRO A 481 2.14 -28.63 47.28
C PRO A 481 0.75 -29.30 47.25
N THR A 482 0.20 -29.30 46.04
CA THR A 482 -1.06 -29.89 45.56
C THR A 482 -1.28 -31.34 45.99
N ASP A 483 -2.45 -31.62 46.57
CA ASP A 483 -3.37 -32.67 46.14
C ASP A 483 -4.72 -32.54 46.90
N GLU A 484 -5.77 -33.06 46.26
CA GLU A 484 -7.16 -33.28 46.75
C GLU A 484 -8.22 -32.18 46.50
N LEU A 485 -9.10 -32.52 45.55
CA LEU A 485 -10.44 -31.98 45.32
C LEU A 485 -11.33 -32.22 46.55
N GLU A 486 -11.98 -31.18 47.09
CA GLU A 486 -13.33 -31.31 47.65
C GLU A 486 -14.19 -30.08 47.31
N SER A 487 -15.47 -30.38 47.11
CA SER A 487 -16.57 -29.57 46.59
C SER A 487 -17.01 -28.43 47.52
N LEU A 488 -17.15 -27.22 46.97
CA LEU A 488 -17.88 -26.12 47.64
C LEU A 488 -19.38 -26.41 47.70
N SER A 489 -20.01 -26.00 48.79
CA SER A 489 -21.41 -26.30 49.08
C SER A 489 -22.35 -25.32 48.38
N VAL A 490 -23.56 -25.78 48.03
CA VAL A 490 -24.60 -24.98 47.36
C VAL A 490 -25.04 -23.74 48.15
N GLN A 491 -24.72 -23.65 49.45
CA GLN A 491 -25.05 -22.50 50.29
C GLN A 491 -24.10 -21.31 50.10
N GLU A 492 -22.83 -21.54 49.76
CA GLU A 492 -21.84 -20.46 49.56
C GLU A 492 -22.03 -19.74 48.20
N LEU A 493 -22.64 -20.40 47.23
CA LEU A 493 -23.00 -19.80 45.94
C LEU A 493 -24.25 -18.91 46.02
N GLN A 494 -25.15 -19.14 47.00
CA GLN A 494 -26.36 -18.34 47.18
C GLN A 494 -26.09 -17.01 47.91
N GLU A 495 -25.09 -16.95 48.79
CA GLU A 495 -24.71 -15.70 49.48
C GLU A 495 -23.96 -14.72 48.54
N LEU A 496 -23.15 -15.23 47.61
CA LEU A 496 -22.45 -14.41 46.61
C LEU A 496 -23.37 -13.86 45.51
N GLU A 497 -24.45 -14.55 45.17
CA GLU A 497 -25.46 -14.05 44.22
C GLU A 497 -26.30 -12.92 44.82
N GLN A 498 -26.46 -12.91 46.15
CA GLN A 498 -27.22 -11.90 46.87
C GLN A 498 -26.42 -10.59 47.07
N GLU A 499 -25.11 -10.68 47.29
CA GLU A 499 -24.21 -9.49 47.31
C GLU A 499 -24.06 -8.81 45.94
N LEU A 500 -24.17 -9.57 44.83
CA LEU A 500 -24.13 -8.99 43.48
C LEU A 500 -25.40 -8.20 43.12
N GLN A 501 -26.57 -8.60 43.64
CA GLN A 501 -27.83 -7.90 43.38
C GLN A 501 -27.99 -6.59 44.17
N GLU A 502 -27.32 -6.45 45.33
CA GLU A 502 -27.32 -5.19 46.09
C GLU A 502 -26.38 -4.11 45.50
N LEU A 503 -25.36 -4.51 44.74
CA LEU A 503 -24.45 -3.58 44.04
C LEU A 503 -25.06 -3.01 42.74
N GLU A 504 -25.91 -3.76 42.02
CA GLU A 504 -26.60 -3.27 40.82
C GLU A 504 -27.74 -2.27 41.12
N ALA A 505 -28.24 -2.20 42.35
CA ALA A 505 -29.27 -1.24 42.77
C ALA A 505 -28.72 0.15 43.16
N ALA A 506 -27.40 0.32 43.30
CA ALA A 506 -26.77 1.55 43.77
C ALA A 506 -26.32 2.53 42.66
N GLU A 507 -26.41 2.17 41.37
CA GLU A 507 -25.99 3.01 40.23
C GLU A 507 -27.12 3.79 39.53
N PHE A 508 -28.38 3.67 39.97
CA PHE A 508 -29.51 4.45 39.42
C PHE A 508 -30.08 5.41 40.46
N GLY A 509 -29.43 6.56 40.65
CA GLY A 509 -29.95 7.57 41.58
C GLY A 509 -29.19 8.88 41.68
N MET A 510 -29.05 9.64 40.59
CA MET A 510 -28.81 11.09 40.73
C MET A 510 -29.27 11.88 39.50
N GLN A 511 -30.48 12.46 39.59
CA GLN A 511 -30.89 13.61 38.80
C GLN A 511 -30.17 14.86 39.32
N CYS A 512 -29.50 15.62 38.46
CA CYS A 512 -29.27 17.05 38.68
C CYS A 512 -29.21 17.83 37.36
N SER A 513 -30.07 18.83 37.33
CA SER A 513 -30.39 19.84 36.32
C SER A 513 -29.20 20.67 35.80
N LEU A 514 -29.16 20.90 34.49
CA LEU A 514 -28.28 21.89 33.82
C LEU A 514 -29.02 23.23 33.59
N PRO A 515 -28.38 24.39 33.82
CA PRO A 515 -28.99 25.69 33.61
C PRO A 515 -28.95 26.13 32.14
N SER A 516 -30.03 26.80 31.72
CA SER A 516 -30.22 27.48 30.44
C SER A 516 -29.36 28.74 30.30
N LEU A 517 -28.69 28.91 29.16
CA LEU A 517 -28.09 30.18 28.69
C LEU A 517 -28.26 30.32 27.15
N PRO A 518 -28.16 31.53 26.60
CA PRO A 518 -29.29 32.18 25.92
C PRO A 518 -29.29 32.05 24.39
N LYS A 519 -30.47 32.28 23.82
CA LYS A 519 -30.70 32.47 22.39
C LYS A 519 -29.93 33.69 21.87
N SER A 520 -29.05 33.49 20.89
CA SER A 520 -28.63 34.54 19.96
C SER A 520 -28.96 34.09 18.54
N SER A 521 -29.91 34.80 17.94
CA SER A 521 -30.37 34.72 16.56
C SER A 521 -29.28 35.16 15.57
N CYS A 522 -28.93 34.29 14.64
CA CYS A 522 -28.30 34.67 13.38
C CYS A 522 -28.95 33.84 12.26
N ASP A 523 -29.99 34.40 11.66
CA ASP A 523 -30.64 33.88 10.46
C ASP A 523 -29.67 33.91 9.26
N PHE A 524 -29.50 32.78 8.57
CA PHE A 524 -29.15 32.76 7.14
C PHE A 524 -29.83 31.55 6.47
N PRO A 525 -30.25 31.70 5.19
CA PRO A 525 -31.47 31.09 4.68
C PRO A 525 -31.33 29.61 4.33
N THR A 526 -32.22 28.80 4.91
CA THR A 526 -32.63 27.50 4.39
C THR A 526 -33.44 27.69 3.11
N ASN A 527 -32.86 27.32 1.98
CA ASN A 527 -33.64 26.92 0.80
C ASN A 527 -32.76 26.11 -0.15
N THR A 528 -32.81 24.78 -0.01
CA THR A 528 -32.96 23.84 -1.12
C THR A 528 -33.41 22.51 -0.54
N SER A 529 -34.63 22.12 -0.90
CA SER A 529 -35.26 20.85 -0.55
C SER A 529 -34.53 19.65 -1.16
N PRO A 530 -34.61 18.46 -0.54
CA PRO A 530 -34.01 17.23 -1.04
C PRO A 530 -34.89 16.57 -2.12
N GLU A 531 -35.05 17.23 -3.26
CA GLU A 531 -35.75 16.66 -4.44
C GLU A 531 -35.06 17.05 -5.75
N GLN A 532 -33.75 16.79 -5.88
CA GLN A 532 -33.04 16.81 -7.17
C GLN A 532 -31.94 15.75 -7.23
N PHE A 533 -32.29 14.49 -6.95
CA PHE A 533 -31.44 13.34 -7.32
C PHE A 533 -32.29 12.24 -7.97
N SER A 534 -33.01 12.63 -9.02
CA SER A 534 -33.64 11.68 -9.95
C SER A 534 -33.51 12.24 -11.37
N ASN A 535 -32.27 12.33 -11.86
CA ASN A 535 -31.90 12.31 -13.29
C ASN A 535 -30.39 12.56 -13.45
N ALA A 536 -29.56 11.55 -13.16
CA ALA A 536 -28.15 11.55 -13.58
C ALA A 536 -28.02 11.08 -15.04
N LYS A 537 -28.73 11.76 -15.95
CA LYS A 537 -28.50 11.70 -17.40
C LYS A 537 -28.15 13.13 -17.85
N SER A 538 -27.00 13.27 -18.50
CA SER A 538 -26.47 14.46 -19.21
C SER A 538 -25.68 15.54 -18.42
N GLU A 539 -24.64 15.18 -17.66
CA GLU A 539 -23.52 16.12 -17.39
C GLU A 539 -22.40 16.04 -18.45
N TYR A 540 -22.54 15.21 -19.49
CA TYR A 540 -21.49 14.91 -20.47
C TYR A 540 -21.88 15.18 -21.94
N GLU A 541 -22.95 15.93 -22.20
CA GLU A 541 -23.37 16.29 -23.58
C GLU A 541 -22.86 17.66 -24.02
N THR A 542 -22.38 18.50 -23.10
CA THR A 542 -21.86 19.84 -23.38
C THR A 542 -20.35 19.91 -23.14
N TRP A 543 -19.65 20.72 -23.94
CA TRP A 543 -18.20 20.91 -23.82
C TRP A 543 -17.84 21.50 -22.44
N PRO A 544 -16.95 20.86 -21.66
CA PRO A 544 -16.64 21.30 -20.31
C PRO A 544 -15.71 22.52 -20.27
N THR A 545 -15.83 23.32 -19.20
CA THR A 545 -14.92 24.42 -18.90
C THR A 545 -13.85 24.02 -17.88
N GLY A 546 -12.63 24.52 -18.07
CA GLY A 546 -11.46 24.20 -17.27
C GLY A 546 -10.70 22.97 -17.77
N ASP A 547 -9.38 23.08 -17.86
CA ASP A 547 -8.51 22.08 -18.48
C ASP A 547 -8.67 20.69 -17.88
N GLN A 548 -8.80 20.59 -16.55
CA GLN A 548 -8.97 19.31 -15.89
C GLN A 548 -10.28 18.59 -16.27
N ASN A 549 -11.38 19.34 -16.42
CA ASN A 549 -12.65 18.77 -16.83
C ASN A 549 -12.64 18.36 -18.31
N ILE A 550 -11.91 19.11 -19.16
CA ILE A 550 -11.67 18.74 -20.56
C ILE A 550 -10.89 17.42 -20.62
N VAL A 551 -9.80 17.29 -19.86
CA VAL A 551 -9.02 16.03 -19.80
C VAL A 551 -9.92 14.85 -19.39
N ARG A 552 -10.75 15.00 -18.34
CA ARG A 552 -11.68 13.95 -17.92
C ARG A 552 -12.72 13.61 -18.98
N TYR A 553 -13.27 14.61 -19.67
CA TYR A 553 -14.22 14.41 -20.75
C TYR A 553 -13.61 13.57 -21.88
N LEU A 554 -12.38 13.91 -22.29
CA LEU A 554 -11.66 13.16 -23.32
C LEU A 554 -11.35 11.73 -22.87
N ILE A 555 -10.91 11.52 -21.63
CA ILE A 555 -10.67 10.16 -21.08
C ILE A 555 -11.97 9.34 -21.10
N ASN A 556 -13.10 9.93 -20.71
CA ASN A 556 -14.40 9.25 -20.70
C ASN A 556 -14.87 8.87 -22.11
N LYS A 557 -14.59 9.73 -23.10
CA LYS A 557 -14.91 9.50 -24.53
C LYS A 557 -14.01 8.47 -25.22
N GLN A 558 -12.94 8.02 -24.57
CA GLN A 558 -12.07 6.99 -25.15
C GLN A 558 -12.83 5.66 -25.27
N LYS A 559 -12.75 5.01 -26.43
CA LYS A 559 -13.25 3.65 -26.66
C LYS A 559 -12.41 2.62 -25.92
N PHE A 560 -12.94 1.41 -25.79
CA PHE A 560 -12.26 0.32 -25.09
C PHE A 560 -10.86 0.04 -25.66
N ASP A 561 -10.71 0.17 -26.99
CA ASP A 561 -9.49 -0.12 -27.75
C ASP A 561 -8.42 0.96 -27.65
N GLY A 562 -8.72 2.06 -26.94
CA GLY A 562 -7.81 3.19 -26.75
C GLY A 562 -7.99 4.33 -27.75
N LEU A 563 -8.84 4.17 -28.76
CA LEU A 563 -9.07 5.21 -29.77
C LEU A 563 -10.20 6.17 -29.35
N TRP A 564 -10.27 7.31 -30.02
CA TRP A 564 -11.33 8.29 -29.83
C TRP A 564 -12.26 8.35 -31.03
N ASP A 565 -13.53 8.65 -30.73
CA ASP A 565 -14.56 8.94 -31.72
C ASP A 565 -15.28 10.20 -31.26
N LEU A 566 -14.69 11.33 -31.66
CA LEU A 566 -15.14 12.66 -31.29
C LEU A 566 -15.93 13.27 -32.46
N ASP A 567 -16.99 14.00 -32.12
CA ASP A 567 -17.81 14.68 -33.10
C ASP A 567 -17.11 15.93 -33.65
N GLU A 568 -17.60 16.49 -34.77
CA GLU A 568 -16.97 17.68 -35.40
C GLU A 568 -16.97 18.90 -34.45
N SER A 569 -17.96 19.00 -33.55
CA SER A 569 -18.02 20.03 -32.50
C SER A 569 -16.88 19.89 -31.47
N ASP A 570 -16.61 18.67 -30.99
CA ASP A 570 -15.53 18.40 -30.04
C ASP A 570 -14.18 18.75 -30.66
N LEU A 571 -13.97 18.37 -31.92
CA LEU A 571 -12.74 18.70 -32.67
C LEU A 571 -12.57 20.21 -32.88
N GLN A 572 -13.67 20.93 -33.11
CA GLN A 572 -13.62 22.39 -33.24
C GLN A 572 -13.24 23.06 -31.92
N HIS A 573 -13.72 22.57 -30.78
CA HIS A 573 -13.30 23.08 -29.47
C HIS A 573 -11.84 22.77 -29.13
N LEU A 574 -11.31 21.64 -29.61
CA LEU A 574 -9.94 21.22 -29.35
C LEU A 574 -8.90 21.91 -30.24
N ALA A 575 -9.22 22.10 -31.52
CA ALA A 575 -8.26 22.50 -32.53
C ALA A 575 -8.67 23.76 -33.34
N GLY A 576 -9.82 24.37 -33.03
CA GLY A 576 -10.22 25.70 -33.50
C GLY A 576 -10.59 25.87 -34.97
N LYS A 577 -10.37 24.85 -35.81
CA LYS A 577 -10.67 24.88 -37.24
C LYS A 577 -11.34 23.57 -37.67
N SER A 578 -12.17 23.63 -38.72
CA SER A 578 -12.69 22.44 -39.37
C SER A 578 -11.56 21.73 -40.12
N TRP A 579 -11.24 20.50 -39.73
CA TRP A 579 -10.12 19.69 -40.25
C TRP A 579 -10.37 19.09 -41.65
N LYS A 580 -11.37 19.59 -42.38
CA LYS A 580 -11.73 19.11 -43.73
C LYS A 580 -10.61 19.23 -44.77
N ASN A 581 -9.59 20.06 -44.50
CA ASN A 581 -8.48 20.33 -45.42
C ASN A 581 -7.22 19.51 -45.15
N VAL A 582 -7.16 18.71 -44.07
CA VAL A 582 -6.09 17.72 -43.89
C VAL A 582 -6.47 16.47 -44.68
N SER A 583 -6.33 16.59 -45.99
CA SER A 583 -6.29 15.43 -46.87
C SER A 583 -4.99 14.68 -46.59
N SER A 584 -5.06 13.39 -46.24
CA SER A 584 -4.33 12.32 -46.94
C SER A 584 -4.23 11.00 -46.13
N SER A 585 -4.40 9.89 -46.86
CA SER A 585 -4.00 8.49 -46.59
C SER A 585 -4.49 7.74 -45.34
N TYR A 586 -4.92 8.40 -44.26
CA TYR A 586 -5.24 7.74 -42.99
C TYR A 586 -6.73 7.71 -42.68
N ASP A 587 -7.16 6.69 -41.94
CA ASP A 587 -8.54 6.56 -41.44
C ASP A 587 -8.90 7.75 -40.53
N LYS A 588 -10.15 8.23 -40.62
CA LYS A 588 -10.68 9.33 -39.80
C LYS A 588 -10.46 9.08 -38.30
N GLN A 589 -10.65 7.84 -37.83
CA GLN A 589 -10.48 7.50 -36.41
C GLN A 589 -9.02 7.55 -35.97
N VAL A 590 -8.09 7.17 -36.85
CA VAL A 590 -6.64 7.28 -36.62
C VAL A 590 -6.25 8.75 -36.49
N LEU A 591 -6.74 9.60 -37.39
CA LEU A 591 -6.47 11.04 -37.37
C LEU A 591 -7.02 11.70 -36.09
N ILE A 592 -8.28 11.42 -35.72
CA ILE A 592 -8.90 11.94 -34.49
C ILE A 592 -8.07 11.55 -33.27
N SER A 593 -7.69 10.27 -33.18
CA SER A 593 -6.94 9.78 -32.03
C SER A 593 -5.55 10.40 -31.95
N ALA A 594 -4.87 10.57 -33.09
CA ALA A 594 -3.58 11.23 -33.15
C ALA A 594 -3.66 12.72 -32.76
N ILE A 595 -4.74 13.42 -33.14
CA ILE A 595 -5.02 14.80 -32.69
C ILE A 595 -5.16 14.85 -31.17
N VAL A 596 -5.96 13.96 -30.58
CA VAL A 596 -6.17 13.90 -29.12
C VAL A 596 -4.85 13.65 -28.38
N ILE A 597 -4.01 12.73 -28.88
CA ILE A 597 -2.67 12.47 -28.31
C ILE A 597 -1.82 13.74 -28.32
N VAL A 598 -1.72 14.43 -29.47
CA VAL A 598 -0.94 15.67 -29.57
C VAL A 598 -1.45 16.74 -28.61
N ILE A 599 -2.77 16.88 -28.46
CA ILE A 599 -3.36 17.83 -27.51
C ILE A 599 -2.99 17.51 -26.07
N PHE A 600 -3.06 16.23 -25.67
CA PHE A 600 -2.61 15.82 -24.34
C PHE A 600 -1.14 16.16 -24.09
N GLU A 601 -0.27 15.84 -25.05
CA GLU A 601 1.17 16.06 -24.95
C GLU A 601 1.58 17.53 -24.98
N THR A 602 0.78 18.40 -25.60
CA THR A 602 1.10 19.83 -25.78
C THR A 602 0.37 20.70 -24.78
N ARG A 603 -0.97 20.78 -24.89
CA ARG A 603 -1.80 21.65 -24.04
C ARG A 603 -1.88 21.16 -22.60
N PHE A 604 -1.97 19.85 -22.39
CA PHE A 604 -2.20 19.27 -21.06
C PHE A 604 -0.95 18.60 -20.47
N ALA A 605 0.25 19.01 -20.90
CA ALA A 605 1.53 18.46 -20.46
C ALA A 605 1.70 18.48 -18.92
N ALA A 606 1.22 19.52 -18.25
CA ALA A 606 1.27 19.65 -16.79
C ALA A 606 0.41 18.61 -16.05
N MET A 607 -0.53 17.94 -16.73
CA MET A 607 -1.44 16.94 -16.18
C MET A 607 -1.06 15.51 -16.60
N LEU A 608 0.21 15.26 -16.94
CA LEU A 608 0.73 13.98 -17.43
C LEU A 608 0.24 12.77 -16.62
N THR A 609 0.20 12.88 -15.29
CA THR A 609 -0.24 11.80 -14.40
C THR A 609 -1.69 11.37 -14.65
N MET A 610 -2.55 12.25 -15.15
CA MET A 610 -3.96 11.94 -15.42
C MET A 610 -4.18 11.14 -16.70
N TRP A 611 -3.38 11.36 -17.73
CA TRP A 611 -3.65 10.85 -19.08
C TRP A 611 -2.57 9.92 -19.63
N HIS A 612 -1.41 9.79 -18.98
CA HIS A 612 -0.28 8.99 -19.50
C HIS A 612 -0.69 7.57 -19.89
N GLY A 613 -1.36 6.81 -19.01
CA GLY A 613 -1.80 5.44 -19.31
C GLY A 613 -2.82 5.37 -20.45
N VAL A 614 -3.71 6.36 -20.53
CA VAL A 614 -4.74 6.50 -21.57
C VAL A 614 -4.10 6.75 -22.94
N VAL A 615 -3.10 7.64 -23.00
CA VAL A 615 -2.36 7.97 -24.21
C VAL A 615 -1.44 6.84 -24.65
N GLU A 616 -0.71 6.20 -23.73
CA GLU A 616 0.17 5.07 -24.07
C GLU A 616 -0.60 3.90 -24.68
N LYS A 617 -1.79 3.61 -24.16
CA LYS A 617 -2.71 2.63 -24.76
C LYS A 617 -3.10 3.03 -26.19
N ALA A 618 -3.44 4.30 -26.40
CA ALA A 618 -3.80 4.81 -27.72
C ALA A 618 -2.62 4.76 -28.71
N ARG A 619 -1.41 5.13 -28.27
CA ARG A 619 -0.18 5.06 -29.08
C ARG A 619 0.12 3.63 -29.49
N GLN A 620 0.02 2.67 -28.57
CA GLN A 620 0.20 1.26 -28.90
C GLN A 620 -0.84 0.79 -29.92
N ARG A 621 -2.11 1.20 -29.78
CA ARG A 621 -3.17 0.83 -30.73
C ARG A 621 -2.94 1.44 -32.11
N LEU A 622 -2.52 2.69 -32.19
CA LEU A 622 -2.17 3.35 -33.46
C LEU A 622 -0.96 2.69 -34.11
N LEU A 623 0.05 2.32 -33.32
CA LEU A 623 1.22 1.60 -33.80
C LEU A 623 0.83 0.26 -34.44
N ASP A 624 -0.07 -0.50 -33.79
CA ASP A 624 -0.59 -1.75 -34.34
C ASP A 624 -1.35 -1.54 -35.67
N LEU A 625 -2.14 -0.45 -35.78
CA LEU A 625 -2.88 -0.10 -37.00
C LEU A 625 -1.97 0.39 -38.14
N LEU A 626 -0.83 0.99 -37.81
CA LEU A 626 0.18 1.45 -38.76
C LEU A 626 1.24 0.37 -39.08
N GLY A 627 0.95 -0.90 -38.79
CA GLY A 627 1.83 -2.01 -39.15
C GLY A 627 3.10 -2.14 -38.30
N ASN A 628 3.06 -1.64 -37.06
CA ASN A 628 4.20 -1.59 -36.12
C ASN A 628 5.38 -0.72 -36.58
N ASP A 629 5.15 0.24 -37.48
CA ASP A 629 6.16 1.22 -37.87
C ASP A 629 6.15 2.44 -36.93
N ALA A 630 7.05 2.42 -35.95
CA ALA A 630 7.21 3.53 -35.00
C ALA A 630 7.60 4.84 -35.70
N LYS A 631 8.34 4.80 -36.82
CA LYS A 631 8.72 6.02 -37.55
C LYS A 631 7.51 6.65 -38.23
N GLN A 632 6.61 5.83 -38.76
CA GLN A 632 5.37 6.32 -39.38
C GLN A 632 4.46 6.98 -38.35
N LEU A 633 4.29 6.38 -37.17
CA LEU A 633 3.52 6.98 -36.08
C LEU A 633 4.11 8.34 -35.64
N GLU A 634 5.42 8.39 -35.41
CA GLU A 634 6.10 9.63 -35.00
C GLU A 634 6.03 10.72 -36.09
N SER A 635 6.10 10.34 -37.38
CA SER A 635 5.89 11.30 -38.48
C SER A 635 4.49 11.88 -38.46
N LEU A 636 3.46 11.04 -38.29
CA LEU A 636 2.06 11.48 -38.21
C LEU A 636 1.83 12.44 -37.04
N LEU A 637 2.32 12.09 -35.84
CA LEU A 637 2.19 12.94 -34.65
C LEU A 637 2.91 14.27 -34.84
N LYS A 638 4.07 14.28 -35.50
CA LYS A 638 4.82 15.50 -35.81
C LYS A 638 4.08 16.42 -36.79
N ASP A 639 3.51 15.86 -37.85
CA ASP A 639 2.75 16.63 -38.85
C ASP A 639 1.52 17.30 -38.22
N ILE A 640 0.81 16.56 -37.36
CA ILE A 640 -0.34 17.09 -36.60
C ILE A 640 0.12 18.18 -35.62
N ARG A 641 1.23 17.95 -34.90
CA ARG A 641 1.78 18.94 -33.96
C ARG A 641 2.10 20.26 -34.65
N GLN A 642 2.71 20.23 -35.83
CA GLN A 642 2.99 21.44 -36.61
C GLN A 642 1.70 22.18 -37.03
N HIS A 643 0.63 21.45 -37.33
CA HIS A 643 -0.66 22.05 -37.67
C HIS A 643 -1.34 22.69 -36.43
N CYS A 644 -1.26 22.03 -35.28
CA CYS A 644 -1.88 22.50 -34.03
C CYS A 644 -1.11 23.64 -33.35
N GLU A 645 0.22 23.71 -33.45
CA GLU A 645 1.04 24.78 -32.85
C GLU A 645 0.60 26.19 -33.28
N SER A 646 0.12 26.33 -34.52
CA SER A 646 -0.41 27.60 -35.05
C SER A 646 -1.66 28.07 -34.30
N TYR A 647 -2.48 27.13 -33.81
CA TYR A 647 -3.71 27.40 -33.08
C TYR A 647 -3.46 27.60 -31.59
N PHE A 648 -2.59 26.79 -30.98
CA PHE A 648 -2.27 26.94 -29.56
C PHE A 648 -1.58 28.26 -29.24
N ARG A 649 -0.70 28.76 -30.12
CA ARG A 649 -0.12 30.12 -29.97
C ARG A 649 -1.18 31.23 -29.96
N LEU A 650 -2.28 31.07 -30.68
CA LEU A 650 -3.37 32.04 -30.68
C LEU A 650 -4.18 32.00 -29.37
N LEU A 651 -4.42 30.79 -28.84
CA LEU A 651 -5.09 30.61 -27.55
C LEU A 651 -4.26 31.12 -26.36
N GLU A 652 -2.93 30.90 -26.36
CA GLU A 652 -2.04 31.44 -25.33
C GLU A 652 -2.02 32.98 -25.32
N LEU A 653 -2.09 33.62 -26.49
CA LEU A 653 -2.17 35.07 -26.61
C LEU A 653 -3.53 35.63 -26.12
N GLU A 654 -4.63 34.92 -26.36
CA GLU A 654 -5.95 35.31 -25.82
C GLU A 654 -6.03 35.13 -24.30
N HIS A 655 -5.36 34.10 -23.74
CA HIS A 655 -5.35 33.85 -22.29
C HIS A 655 -4.50 34.86 -21.49
N TRP A 656 -3.51 35.50 -22.14
CA TRP A 656 -2.78 36.64 -21.56
C TRP A 656 -3.51 37.98 -21.71
N ALA A 657 -4.51 38.04 -22.59
CA ALA A 657 -5.31 39.25 -22.83
C ALA A 657 -6.60 39.30 -21.98
N SER A 658 -7.04 38.18 -21.42
CA SER A 658 -8.13 38.04 -20.44
C SER A 658 -7.60 38.06 -19.00
#